data_AF-A0A4Z0GVW3-F1
#
_entry.id   AF-A0A4Z0GVW3-F1
#
_cell.length_a   1.000
_cell.length_b   1.000
_cell.length_c   1.000
_cell.angle_alpha   90.00
_cell.angle_beta   90.00
_cell.angle_gamma   90.00
#
_symmetry.space_group_name_H-M   'P 1'
#
loop_
_entity.id
_entity.type
_entity.pdbx_description
1 polymer ?
#
loop_
_entity_poly.entity_id
_entity_poly.type
_entity_poly.pdbx_seq_one_letter_code
_entity_poly.pdbx_strand_id
1 'polypeptide(L)'
;MNKLYVLIATLGLAAISATIFFSMNNVKADTVDEVYEDAKKAFEQKDYQESIKLYERVLEMEATYPEARFELAQSYIAISKRENAIKLLKEGINVLPKVSSHYLLLSDMYIEENQPAEALDTLERGEQFNTDGDFERKKDDIYSKVHINLKQPLVQKGYNRELSLIWENEEGDQIKLNGNWRIEDTDIGTLSESETANTWLFSATKIGTTDITVQRDSFSKTIEIEVANQVLNEVIFTPKKLEPLSAGESVTLTYVGKDASGREMDVSPEWTTEEGLVEITPSSTENKVTLDAQEEGIDTLLFVYQGLEKQLKVKIQGQENIIETSAQGNGTATVFPKKDSYETGEKVTFEAVADDGWEFVRWEGDVDINETDDSINSTVEGSMTVTAVFQPLTYDLNLSVRGEGRIVRDSLATSYDKGSNVSLRARADEGWRFVRWEGSYSDSETDIRLTMDADKSITAIFEPIEEVEDEDSTTETEPFKYRLYLSKNGKGSIQKSKSGSSFESGTSINMSAIPSDGWIFKKWSTGSTSRNITITMNGNRSLSATFEKKPEPEPEPEPEPEPKPEPKPEPKPEPKPEPKPEPNPVTYSLSTSVVGKGSVQVSSSSAKSGDSISVQAVPSQGWKFTGWHGAINGGASSSVVMDRNKSITAVFEEINE
;
A
#
# COMPACT_ATOMS: atom_id res chain seq x y z
N MET A 1 46.99 -77.33 -35.63
CA MET A 1 46.41 -77.44 -36.99
C MET A 1 44.89 -77.33 -36.86
N ASN A 2 44.29 -76.28 -37.43
CA ASN A 2 42.87 -76.04 -37.82
C ASN A 2 41.68 -76.41 -36.88
N LYS A 3 40.87 -75.42 -36.44
CA LYS A 3 39.60 -74.87 -37.02
C LYS A 3 38.37 -75.77 -36.77
N LEU A 4 37.41 -75.35 -35.92
CA LEU A 4 36.21 -74.52 -36.21
C LEU A 4 35.04 -75.31 -36.83
N TYR A 5 33.83 -75.15 -36.27
CA TYR A 5 32.43 -75.31 -36.76
C TYR A 5 31.55 -76.03 -35.70
N VAL A 6 30.27 -75.75 -35.38
CA VAL A 6 29.29 -74.63 -35.42
C VAL A 6 27.90 -75.29 -35.16
N LEU A 7 27.15 -74.81 -34.15
CA LEU A 7 25.65 -74.66 -34.05
C LEU A 7 24.68 -75.87 -33.91
N ILE A 8 23.85 -75.90 -32.83
CA ILE A 8 22.36 -75.68 -32.78
C ILE A 8 21.70 -76.19 -31.47
N ALA A 9 21.11 -75.23 -30.73
CA ALA A 9 19.83 -75.14 -30.02
C ALA A 9 19.15 -76.30 -29.21
N THR A 10 19.02 -76.02 -27.90
CA THR A 10 17.80 -75.97 -27.04
C THR A 10 16.97 -77.20 -26.60
N LEU A 11 16.68 -77.15 -25.29
CA LEU A 11 15.46 -77.51 -24.53
C LEU A 11 15.32 -78.94 -23.97
N GLY A 12 15.23 -79.02 -22.63
CA GLY A 12 14.50 -80.12 -21.98
C GLY A 12 14.87 -80.51 -20.54
N LEU A 13 14.68 -79.60 -19.58
CA LEU A 13 14.16 -79.84 -18.21
C LEU A 13 14.90 -80.72 -17.16
N ALA A 14 15.04 -80.09 -15.98
CA ALA A 14 15.04 -80.64 -14.62
C ALA A 14 16.23 -81.51 -14.20
N ALA A 15 16.73 -81.49 -12.96
CA ALA A 15 16.63 -80.65 -11.78
C ALA A 15 17.69 -81.23 -10.79
N ILE A 16 17.93 -80.51 -9.68
CA ILE A 16 18.67 -80.94 -8.46
C ILE A 16 20.19 -80.77 -8.62
N SER A 17 20.93 -79.98 -7.82
CA SER A 17 20.70 -79.35 -6.52
C SER A 17 21.81 -78.33 -6.26
N ALA A 18 21.46 -77.10 -5.89
CA ALA A 18 22.30 -76.26 -5.05
C ALA A 18 21.38 -75.47 -4.12
N THR A 19 21.43 -75.87 -2.85
CA THR A 19 20.76 -75.27 -1.69
C THR A 19 20.92 -73.76 -1.67
N ILE A 20 19.83 -73.03 -1.92
CA ILE A 20 19.68 -71.64 -1.50
C ILE A 20 18.82 -71.66 -0.25
N PHE A 21 19.45 -71.27 0.85
CA PHE A 21 18.81 -70.98 2.12
C PHE A 21 17.98 -69.69 1.94
N PHE A 22 16.73 -69.81 1.53
CA PHE A 22 15.78 -68.71 1.64
C PHE A 22 15.41 -68.58 3.13
N SER A 23 16.08 -67.67 3.82
CA SER A 23 15.50 -67.03 5.00
C SER A 23 14.23 -66.31 4.53
N MET A 24 13.08 -66.92 4.73
CA MET A 24 11.81 -66.18 4.75
C MET A 24 11.84 -65.27 5.97
N ASN A 25 12.45 -64.10 5.84
CA ASN A 25 11.98 -62.97 6.62
C ASN A 25 10.57 -62.69 6.08
N ASN A 26 9.55 -62.94 6.89
CA ASN A 26 8.22 -62.39 6.70
C ASN A 26 8.39 -60.86 6.67
N VAL A 27 8.51 -60.28 5.48
CA VAL A 27 8.28 -58.85 5.29
C VAL A 27 6.77 -58.66 5.45
N LYS A 28 6.30 -58.56 6.70
CA LYS A 28 5.03 -57.89 6.95
C LYS A 28 5.25 -56.44 6.55
N ALA A 29 4.47 -55.95 5.60
CA ALA A 29 4.40 -54.52 5.37
C ALA A 29 3.83 -53.88 6.64
N ASP A 30 4.50 -52.85 7.16
CA ASP A 30 4.00 -52.09 8.30
C ASP A 30 2.59 -51.57 7.99
N THR A 31 1.70 -51.64 8.97
CA THR A 31 0.36 -51.04 8.87
C THR A 31 0.44 -49.51 9.00
N VAL A 32 -0.57 -48.79 8.50
CA VAL A 32 -0.60 -47.31 8.58
C VAL A 32 -0.48 -46.83 10.04
N ASP A 33 -1.16 -47.50 10.97
CA ASP A 33 -1.12 -47.18 12.41
C ASP A 33 0.27 -47.41 13.03
N GLU A 34 0.99 -48.47 12.61
CA GLU A 34 2.35 -48.73 13.08
C GLU A 34 3.32 -47.63 12.61
N VAL A 35 3.23 -47.21 11.34
CA VAL A 35 4.05 -46.11 10.80
C VAL A 35 3.71 -44.77 11.47
N TYR A 36 2.43 -44.55 11.79
CA TYR A 36 1.98 -43.36 12.52
C TYR A 36 2.55 -43.28 13.94
N GLU A 37 2.53 -44.38 14.69
CA GLU A 37 3.12 -44.41 16.05
C GLU A 37 4.63 -44.21 16.02
N ASP A 38 5.33 -44.74 15.01
CA ASP A 38 6.76 -44.47 14.81
C ASP A 38 7.01 -42.98 14.48
N ALA A 39 6.16 -42.37 13.65
CA ALA A 39 6.23 -40.94 13.32
C ALA A 39 6.05 -40.05 14.55
N LYS A 40 5.07 -40.38 15.39
CA LYS A 40 4.77 -39.70 16.65
C LYS A 40 5.89 -39.84 17.66
N LYS A 41 6.48 -41.03 17.77
CA LYS A 41 7.65 -41.25 18.62
C LYS A 41 8.85 -40.41 18.18
N ALA A 42 9.10 -40.31 16.87
CA ALA A 42 10.14 -39.42 16.34
C ALA A 42 9.86 -37.96 16.68
N PHE A 43 8.59 -37.51 16.56
CA PHE A 43 8.16 -36.17 16.95
C PHE A 43 8.41 -35.87 18.43
N GLU A 44 7.99 -36.78 19.33
CA GLU A 44 8.19 -36.67 20.78
C GLU A 44 9.69 -36.63 21.17
N GLN A 45 10.53 -37.31 20.38
CA GLN A 45 11.99 -37.27 20.52
C GLN A 45 12.64 -36.02 19.93
N LYS A 46 11.85 -35.10 19.36
CA LYS A 46 12.30 -33.90 18.64
C LYS A 46 13.14 -34.22 17.40
N ASP A 47 13.07 -35.44 16.89
CA ASP A 47 13.63 -35.82 15.59
C ASP A 47 12.61 -35.45 14.50
N TYR A 48 12.45 -34.15 14.29
CA TYR A 48 11.45 -33.61 13.38
C TYR A 48 11.69 -34.01 11.92
N GLN A 49 12.95 -34.22 11.52
CA GLN A 49 13.26 -34.66 10.16
C GLN A 49 12.80 -36.09 9.92
N GLU A 50 12.99 -36.99 10.88
CA GLU A 50 12.49 -38.35 10.76
C GLU A 50 10.97 -38.42 10.91
N SER A 51 10.42 -37.65 11.86
CA SER A 51 8.97 -37.50 12.01
C SER A 51 8.29 -37.06 10.72
N ILE A 52 8.83 -36.07 10.00
CA ILE A 52 8.29 -35.60 8.71
C ILE A 52 8.24 -36.75 7.69
N LYS A 53 9.35 -37.48 7.50
CA LYS A 53 9.38 -38.59 6.54
C LYS A 53 8.34 -39.67 6.87
N LEU A 54 8.20 -39.99 8.15
CA LEU A 54 7.27 -41.02 8.60
C LEU A 54 5.81 -40.56 8.45
N TYR A 55 5.47 -39.32 8.81
CA TYR A 55 4.13 -38.80 8.56
C TYR A 55 3.81 -38.62 7.06
N GLU A 56 4.77 -38.22 6.23
CA GLU A 56 4.60 -38.20 4.77
C GLU A 56 4.27 -39.61 4.26
N ARG A 57 4.98 -40.65 4.74
CA ARG A 57 4.66 -42.06 4.45
C ARG A 57 3.26 -42.47 4.93
N VAL A 58 2.81 -41.98 6.09
CA VAL A 58 1.43 -42.21 6.57
C VAL A 58 0.43 -41.61 5.61
N LEU A 59 0.64 -40.38 5.12
CA LEU A 59 -0.26 -39.73 4.17
C LEU A 59 -0.18 -40.30 2.75
N GLU A 60 0.94 -40.92 2.36
CA GLU A 60 1.04 -41.71 1.12
C GLU A 60 0.20 -43.00 1.21
N MET A 61 0.17 -43.64 2.37
CA MET A 61 -0.64 -44.83 2.63
C MET A 61 -2.13 -44.49 2.80
N GLU A 62 -2.43 -43.41 3.53
CA GLU A 62 -3.77 -42.92 3.79
C GLU A 62 -3.82 -41.38 3.79
N ALA A 63 -4.15 -40.81 2.63
CA ALA A 63 -4.19 -39.36 2.45
C ALA A 63 -5.26 -38.62 3.30
N THR A 64 -6.19 -39.34 3.92
CA THR A 64 -7.27 -38.79 4.76
C THR A 64 -7.01 -38.95 6.25
N TYR A 65 -5.82 -39.39 6.67
CA TYR A 65 -5.47 -39.58 8.08
C TYR A 65 -5.32 -38.22 8.80
N PRO A 66 -6.25 -37.81 9.68
CA PRO A 66 -6.33 -36.43 10.17
C PRO A 66 -5.23 -36.08 11.17
N GLU A 67 -4.91 -36.95 12.12
CA GLU A 67 -3.91 -36.69 13.16
C GLU A 67 -2.50 -36.60 12.56
N ALA A 68 -2.15 -37.52 11.65
CA ALA A 68 -0.88 -37.51 10.93
C ALA A 68 -0.66 -36.21 10.14
N ARG A 69 -1.70 -35.65 9.51
CA ARG A 69 -1.59 -34.38 8.78
C ARG A 69 -1.36 -33.20 9.74
N PHE A 70 -2.08 -33.17 10.85
CA PHE A 70 -1.93 -32.14 11.88
C PHE A 70 -0.54 -32.19 12.53
N GLU A 71 -0.07 -33.37 12.91
CA GLU A 71 1.25 -33.57 13.52
C GLU A 71 2.39 -33.33 12.51
N LEU A 72 2.23 -33.69 11.23
CA LEU A 72 3.17 -33.31 10.17
C LEU A 72 3.29 -31.79 10.01
N ALA A 73 2.18 -31.05 10.07
CA ALA A 73 2.20 -29.60 10.04
C ALA A 73 3.01 -29.04 11.24
N GLN A 74 2.83 -29.60 12.44
CA GLN A 74 3.64 -29.23 13.60
C GLN A 74 5.12 -29.57 13.42
N SER A 75 5.46 -30.72 12.84
CA SER A 75 6.85 -31.07 12.54
C SER A 75 7.49 -30.07 11.58
N TYR A 76 6.75 -29.62 10.56
CA TYR A 76 7.21 -28.55 9.65
C TYR A 76 7.39 -27.22 10.37
N ILE A 77 6.47 -26.82 11.26
CA ILE A 77 6.60 -25.61 12.08
C ILE A 77 7.86 -25.67 12.95
N ALA A 78 8.12 -26.81 13.59
CA ALA A 78 9.28 -27.02 14.47
C ALA A 78 10.64 -26.87 13.76
N ILE A 79 10.68 -27.03 12.44
CA ILE A 79 11.87 -26.80 11.60
C ILE A 79 11.77 -25.54 10.73
N SER A 80 10.89 -24.61 11.11
CA SER A 80 10.67 -23.32 10.44
C SER A 80 10.24 -23.41 8.97
N LYS A 81 9.68 -24.55 8.54
CA LYS A 81 9.09 -24.73 7.20
C LYS A 81 7.61 -24.34 7.20
N ARG A 82 7.32 -23.08 7.51
CA ARG A 82 5.97 -22.56 7.71
C ARG A 82 5.09 -22.67 6.46
N GLU A 83 5.59 -22.32 5.28
CA GLU A 83 4.85 -22.43 4.01
C GLU A 83 4.37 -23.85 3.72
N ASN A 84 5.20 -24.86 4.03
CA ASN A 84 4.84 -26.27 3.87
C ASN A 84 3.69 -26.65 4.80
N ALA A 85 3.74 -26.21 6.06
CA ALA A 85 2.66 -26.45 7.03
C ALA A 85 1.35 -25.77 6.60
N ILE A 86 1.37 -24.50 6.18
CA ILE A 86 0.18 -23.78 5.68
C ILE A 86 -0.42 -24.51 4.48
N LYS A 87 0.41 -24.89 3.50
CA LYS A 87 -0.03 -25.62 2.31
C LYS A 87 -0.68 -26.94 2.69
N LEU A 88 -0.03 -27.72 3.56
CA LEU A 88 -0.53 -29.00 4.02
C LEU A 88 -1.88 -28.88 4.74
N LEU A 89 -2.03 -27.88 5.62
CA LEU A 89 -3.29 -27.64 6.34
C LEU A 89 -4.41 -27.18 5.40
N LYS A 90 -4.13 -26.32 4.42
CA LYS A 90 -5.09 -25.92 3.39
C LYS A 90 -5.55 -27.11 2.55
N GLU A 91 -4.63 -27.96 2.11
CA GLU A 91 -4.96 -29.21 1.43
C GLU A 91 -5.80 -30.12 2.33
N GLY A 92 -5.45 -30.22 3.61
CA GLY A 92 -6.19 -30.95 4.63
C GLY A 92 -7.63 -30.50 4.80
N ILE A 93 -7.85 -29.20 4.94
CA ILE A 93 -9.18 -28.59 5.07
C ILE A 93 -10.05 -28.90 3.84
N ASN A 94 -9.46 -28.92 2.64
CA ASN A 94 -10.20 -29.22 1.41
C ASN A 94 -10.69 -30.67 1.36
N VAL A 95 -9.93 -31.62 1.90
CA VAL A 95 -10.29 -33.05 1.88
C VAL A 95 -11.02 -33.52 3.16
N LEU A 96 -10.80 -32.84 4.28
CA LEU A 96 -11.31 -33.17 5.63
C LEU A 96 -11.94 -31.94 6.31
N PRO A 97 -13.03 -31.36 5.76
CA PRO A 97 -13.56 -30.08 6.22
C PRO A 97 -14.12 -30.09 7.64
N LYS A 98 -14.35 -31.27 8.25
CA LYS A 98 -14.90 -31.42 9.60
C LYS A 98 -13.85 -31.46 10.72
N VAL A 99 -12.56 -31.44 10.37
CA VAL A 99 -11.48 -31.59 11.36
C VAL A 99 -11.07 -30.22 11.90
N SER A 100 -11.55 -29.86 13.08
CA SER A 100 -11.36 -28.52 13.67
C SER A 100 -9.89 -28.14 13.89
N SER A 101 -9.06 -29.10 14.29
CA SER A 101 -7.64 -28.85 14.61
C SER A 101 -6.85 -28.25 13.45
N HIS A 102 -7.22 -28.55 12.20
CA HIS A 102 -6.57 -27.98 11.02
C HIS A 102 -6.85 -26.48 10.88
N TYR A 103 -8.10 -26.06 11.15
CA TYR A 103 -8.49 -24.65 11.09
C TYR A 103 -7.89 -23.86 12.25
N LEU A 104 -7.91 -24.42 13.46
CA LEU A 104 -7.33 -23.77 14.65
C LEU A 104 -5.83 -23.55 14.48
N LEU A 105 -5.07 -24.57 14.07
CA LEU A 105 -3.63 -24.42 13.83
C LEU A 105 -3.33 -23.47 12.67
N LEU A 106 -4.10 -23.53 11.58
CA LEU A 106 -3.91 -22.60 10.46
C LEU A 106 -4.22 -21.15 10.89
N SER A 107 -5.23 -20.94 11.73
CA SER A 107 -5.52 -19.62 12.31
C SER A 107 -4.40 -19.12 13.20
N ASP A 108 -3.82 -19.98 14.05
CA ASP A 108 -2.66 -19.61 14.89
C ASP A 108 -1.48 -19.17 14.02
N MET A 109 -1.20 -19.93 12.97
CA MET A 109 -0.12 -19.61 12.02
C MET A 109 -0.34 -18.27 11.33
N TYR A 110 -1.59 -17.94 10.97
CA TYR A 110 -1.92 -16.66 10.35
C TYR A 110 -1.78 -15.48 11.31
N ILE A 111 -2.13 -15.64 12.59
CA ILE A 111 -1.89 -14.60 13.60
C ILE A 111 -0.39 -14.36 13.79
N GLU A 112 0.41 -15.42 13.84
CA GLU A 112 1.89 -15.31 13.91
C GLU A 112 2.51 -14.65 12.66
N GLU A 113 1.83 -14.68 11.52
CA GLU A 113 2.25 -14.00 10.28
C GLU A 113 1.66 -12.59 10.13
N ASN A 114 1.06 -12.02 11.19
CA ASN A 114 0.37 -10.73 11.14
C ASN A 114 -0.72 -10.72 10.03
N GLN A 115 -1.51 -11.80 9.94
CA GLN A 115 -2.62 -11.99 8.99
C GLN A 115 -3.95 -12.27 9.72
N PRO A 116 -4.47 -11.33 10.54
CA PRO A 116 -5.66 -11.55 11.36
C PRO A 116 -6.95 -11.73 10.55
N ALA A 117 -7.05 -11.15 9.36
CA ALA A 117 -8.22 -11.33 8.50
C ALA A 117 -8.31 -12.78 7.99
N GLU A 118 -7.20 -13.34 7.51
CA GLU A 118 -7.09 -14.73 7.07
C GLU A 118 -7.32 -15.72 8.23
N ALA A 119 -6.85 -15.38 9.43
CA ALA A 119 -7.10 -16.15 10.64
C ALA A 119 -8.60 -16.21 10.94
N LEU A 120 -9.29 -15.06 11.02
CA LEU A 120 -10.73 -14.97 11.26
C LEU A 120 -11.53 -15.72 10.18
N ASP A 121 -11.24 -15.47 8.91
CA ASP A 121 -11.92 -16.16 7.79
C ASP A 121 -11.71 -17.69 7.83
N THR A 122 -10.55 -18.15 8.33
CA THR A 122 -10.27 -19.58 8.54
C THR A 122 -11.15 -20.16 9.65
N LEU A 123 -11.26 -19.47 10.79
CA LEU A 123 -12.11 -19.89 11.91
C LEU A 123 -13.59 -19.91 11.52
N GLU A 124 -14.07 -18.87 10.82
CA GLU A 124 -15.44 -18.78 10.31
C GLU A 124 -15.79 -19.97 9.39
N ARG A 125 -14.85 -20.40 8.54
CA ARG A 125 -15.05 -21.60 7.70
C ARG A 125 -15.10 -22.89 8.51
N GLY A 126 -14.28 -23.03 9.55
CA GLY A 126 -14.26 -24.21 10.41
C GLY A 126 -15.56 -24.37 11.21
N GLU A 127 -16.09 -23.24 11.70
CA GLU A 127 -17.31 -23.19 12.51
C GLU A 127 -18.56 -23.70 11.77
N GLN A 128 -18.59 -23.58 10.43
CA GLN A 128 -19.66 -24.14 9.60
C GLN A 128 -19.79 -25.66 9.71
N PHE A 129 -18.72 -26.36 10.10
CA PHE A 129 -18.68 -27.82 10.19
C PHE A 129 -18.71 -28.34 11.62
N ASN A 130 -18.24 -27.53 12.57
CA ASN A 130 -18.21 -27.87 13.98
C ASN A 130 -18.45 -26.61 14.83
N THR A 131 -19.49 -26.64 15.66
CA THR A 131 -19.87 -25.54 16.55
C THR A 131 -19.31 -25.71 17.97
N ASP A 132 -18.27 -26.53 18.14
CA ASP A 132 -17.54 -26.62 19.40
C ASP A 132 -17.00 -25.23 19.77
N GLY A 133 -17.04 -24.87 21.05
CA GLY A 133 -16.69 -23.53 21.54
C GLY A 133 -15.23 -23.13 21.37
N ASP A 134 -14.41 -23.93 20.67
CA ASP A 134 -13.01 -23.66 20.41
C ASP A 134 -12.84 -22.53 19.38
N PHE A 135 -13.67 -22.51 18.33
CA PHE A 135 -13.65 -21.45 17.32
C PHE A 135 -14.06 -20.11 17.91
N GLU A 136 -15.15 -20.07 18.68
CA GLU A 136 -15.59 -18.83 19.33
C GLU A 136 -14.55 -18.31 20.31
N ARG A 137 -13.96 -19.19 21.15
CA ARG A 137 -12.88 -18.79 22.06
C ARG A 137 -11.68 -18.21 21.31
N LYS A 138 -11.32 -18.77 20.15
CA LYS A 138 -10.20 -18.27 19.35
C LYS A 138 -10.55 -16.95 18.65
N LYS A 139 -11.77 -16.79 18.14
CA LYS A 139 -12.26 -15.52 17.58
C LYS A 139 -12.29 -14.44 18.66
N ASP A 140 -12.78 -14.74 19.86
CA ASP A 140 -12.82 -13.83 21.01
C ASP A 140 -11.42 -13.34 21.38
N ASP A 141 -10.43 -14.23 21.40
CA ASP A 141 -9.02 -13.88 21.63
C ASP A 141 -8.51 -12.88 20.59
N ILE A 142 -8.77 -13.13 19.30
CA ILE A 142 -8.39 -12.20 18.21
C ILE A 142 -9.15 -10.87 18.35
N TYR A 143 -10.46 -10.92 18.57
CA TYR A 143 -11.31 -9.73 18.68
C TYR A 143 -11.06 -8.92 19.95
N SER A 144 -10.48 -9.50 21.00
CA SER A 144 -10.07 -8.77 22.20
C SER A 144 -9.01 -7.69 21.90
N LYS A 145 -8.26 -7.88 20.80
CA LYS A 145 -7.24 -6.96 20.28
C LYS A 145 -7.78 -6.05 19.18
N VAL A 146 -9.09 -6.09 18.90
CA VAL A 146 -9.74 -5.30 17.86
C VAL A 146 -10.45 -4.07 18.44
N HIS A 147 -10.17 -2.91 17.88
CA HIS A 147 -10.80 -1.65 18.25
C HIS A 147 -11.17 -0.81 17.02
N ILE A 148 -12.12 0.12 17.20
CA ILE A 148 -12.42 1.12 16.16
C ILE A 148 -11.39 2.23 16.31
N ASN A 149 -10.61 2.46 15.27
CA ASN A 149 -9.74 3.62 15.18
C ASN A 149 -10.54 4.84 14.74
N LEU A 150 -10.63 5.80 15.66
CA LEU A 150 -11.25 7.11 15.46
C LEU A 150 -10.39 8.15 16.15
N LYS A 151 -9.78 9.05 15.36
CA LYS A 151 -8.88 10.10 15.89
C LYS A 151 -9.54 11.01 16.92
N GLN A 152 -10.84 11.27 16.78
CA GLN A 152 -11.59 12.15 17.67
C GLN A 152 -13.11 11.87 17.55
N PRO A 153 -13.86 11.75 18.66
CA PRO A 153 -15.30 11.47 18.62
C PRO A 153 -16.14 12.63 18.09
N LEU A 154 -15.60 13.85 18.09
CA LEU A 154 -16.26 15.03 17.54
C LEU A 154 -15.94 15.24 16.06
N VAL A 155 -16.97 15.58 15.27
CA VAL A 155 -16.85 15.89 13.84
C VAL A 155 -17.55 17.22 13.55
N GLN A 156 -16.88 18.11 12.83
CA GLN A 156 -17.47 19.38 12.43
C GLN A 156 -18.52 19.18 11.34
N LYS A 157 -19.70 19.81 11.49
CA LYS A 157 -20.75 19.80 10.47
C LYS A 157 -20.17 20.23 9.10
N GLY A 158 -20.45 19.44 8.06
CA GLY A 158 -19.98 19.65 6.69
C GLY A 158 -18.59 19.07 6.42
N TYR A 159 -17.97 18.40 7.39
CA TYR A 159 -16.67 17.76 7.27
C TYR A 159 -16.77 16.26 7.52
N ASN A 160 -15.68 15.57 7.16
CA ASN A 160 -15.61 14.12 7.19
C ASN A 160 -14.62 13.63 8.23
N ARG A 161 -14.82 12.40 8.69
CA ARG A 161 -13.90 11.69 9.56
C ARG A 161 -13.72 10.25 9.09
N GLU A 162 -12.48 9.79 9.08
CA GLU A 162 -12.17 8.40 8.75
C GLU A 162 -12.35 7.50 9.97
N LEU A 163 -12.85 6.30 9.69
CA LEU A 163 -13.10 5.21 10.62
C LEU A 163 -12.43 3.96 10.05
N SER A 164 -11.79 3.17 10.90
CA SER A 164 -11.26 1.87 10.49
C SER A 164 -11.37 0.89 11.66
N LEU A 165 -11.55 -0.38 11.35
CA LEU A 165 -11.46 -1.44 12.34
C LEU A 165 -10.01 -1.90 12.36
N ILE A 166 -9.35 -1.82 13.52
CA ILE A 166 -7.94 -2.14 13.67
C ILE A 166 -7.79 -3.31 14.61
N TRP A 167 -7.01 -4.31 14.19
CA TRP A 167 -6.40 -5.29 15.07
C TRP A 167 -4.98 -4.84 15.38
N GLU A 168 -4.59 -4.87 16.65
CA GLU A 168 -3.25 -4.47 17.11
C GLU A 168 -2.56 -5.64 17.82
N ASN A 169 -1.33 -5.97 17.43
CA ASN A 169 -0.56 -7.03 18.07
C ASN A 169 0.16 -6.54 19.34
N GLU A 170 0.90 -7.41 20.01
CA GLU A 170 1.63 -7.06 21.25
C GLU A 170 2.86 -6.18 21.00
N GLU A 171 3.34 -6.12 19.77
CA GLU A 171 4.46 -5.28 19.34
C GLU A 171 4.00 -3.88 18.90
N GLY A 172 2.67 -3.65 18.84
CA GLY A 172 2.05 -2.38 18.42
C GLY A 172 1.77 -2.28 16.92
N ASP A 173 1.97 -3.35 16.15
CA ASP A 173 1.62 -3.37 14.72
C ASP A 173 0.10 -3.32 14.56
N GLN A 174 -0.37 -2.43 13.68
CA GLN A 174 -1.79 -2.21 13.43
C GLN A 174 -2.21 -2.69 12.04
N ILE A 175 -3.24 -3.54 11.99
CA ILE A 175 -3.76 -4.12 10.75
C ILE A 175 -5.24 -3.77 10.61
N LYS A 176 -5.60 -3.21 9.45
CA LYS A 176 -6.99 -2.86 9.14
C LYS A 176 -7.80 -4.08 8.75
N LEU A 177 -8.90 -4.31 9.48
CA LEU A 177 -9.88 -5.34 9.19
C LEU A 177 -11.07 -4.77 8.41
N ASN A 178 -11.67 -5.63 7.60
CA ASN A 178 -13.00 -5.40 7.03
C ASN A 178 -14.08 -5.52 8.11
N GLY A 179 -15.19 -4.83 7.89
CA GLY A 179 -16.38 -4.92 8.72
C GLY A 179 -17.57 -4.27 8.02
N ASN A 180 -18.77 -4.65 8.44
CA ASN A 180 -20.01 -4.07 7.95
C ASN A 180 -20.40 -2.91 8.85
N TRP A 181 -20.32 -1.69 8.32
CA TRP A 181 -20.58 -0.46 9.08
C TRP A 181 -22.02 -0.01 8.89
N ARG A 182 -22.65 0.39 9.98
CA ARG A 182 -23.99 0.97 10.00
C ARG A 182 -24.01 2.20 10.90
N ILE A 183 -24.87 3.14 10.54
CA ILE A 183 -25.17 4.33 11.32
C ILE A 183 -26.62 4.26 11.77
N GLU A 184 -26.89 4.63 13.02
CA GLU A 184 -28.26 4.61 13.56
C GLU A 184 -29.10 5.79 13.07
N ASP A 185 -28.58 7.02 13.14
CA ASP A 185 -29.26 8.23 12.68
C ASP A 185 -28.61 8.81 11.42
N THR A 186 -29.20 8.53 10.27
CA THR A 186 -28.74 9.03 8.97
C THR A 186 -28.99 10.53 8.76
N ASP A 187 -29.77 11.19 9.61
CA ASP A 187 -29.94 12.65 9.55
C ASP A 187 -28.70 13.38 10.07
N ILE A 188 -27.96 12.75 11.01
CA ILE A 188 -26.74 13.31 11.60
C ILE A 188 -25.56 13.22 10.62
N GLY A 189 -25.46 12.12 9.86
CA GLY A 189 -24.43 11.97 8.83
C GLY A 189 -24.61 10.74 7.96
N THR A 190 -23.68 10.54 7.04
CA THR A 190 -23.68 9.39 6.11
C THR A 190 -22.36 8.64 6.17
N LEU A 191 -22.39 7.33 5.90
CA LEU A 191 -21.20 6.49 5.77
C LEU A 191 -20.95 6.12 4.31
N SER A 192 -19.68 6.10 3.91
CA SER A 192 -19.24 5.66 2.60
C SER A 192 -17.86 5.00 2.69
N GLU A 193 -17.52 4.13 1.74
CA GLU A 193 -16.17 3.58 1.63
C GLU A 193 -15.17 4.68 1.23
N SER A 194 -14.00 4.69 1.85
CA SER A 194 -12.89 5.55 1.46
C SER A 194 -12.14 4.95 0.27
N GLU A 195 -11.30 5.75 -0.39
CA GLU A 195 -10.34 5.25 -1.39
C GLU A 195 -9.28 4.34 -0.75
N THR A 196 -9.04 4.52 0.55
CA THR A 196 -8.16 3.66 1.34
C THR A 196 -8.89 2.35 1.70
N ALA A 197 -8.28 1.22 1.37
CA ALA A 197 -8.85 -0.11 1.67
C ALA A 197 -9.15 -0.27 3.18
N ASN A 198 -10.29 -0.91 3.48
CA ASN A 198 -10.79 -1.15 4.85
C ASN A 198 -10.96 0.13 5.70
N THR A 199 -11.17 1.27 5.06
CA THR A 199 -11.45 2.55 5.73
C THR A 199 -12.80 3.10 5.29
N TRP A 200 -13.56 3.62 6.23
CA TRP A 200 -14.86 4.22 6.02
C TRP A 200 -14.82 5.71 6.33
N LEU A 201 -15.62 6.48 5.61
CA LEU A 201 -15.74 7.91 5.75
C LEU A 201 -17.12 8.24 6.32
N PHE A 202 -17.14 8.80 7.52
CA PHE A 202 -18.32 9.43 8.10
C PHE A 202 -18.39 10.90 7.69
N SER A 203 -19.47 11.30 7.02
CA SER A 203 -19.73 12.66 6.57
C SER A 203 -20.80 13.33 7.43
N ALA A 204 -20.40 14.32 8.21
CA ALA A 204 -21.27 15.00 9.15
C ALA A 204 -22.21 15.99 8.43
N THR A 205 -23.53 15.81 8.62
CA THR A 205 -24.56 16.59 7.92
C THR A 205 -25.30 17.54 8.86
N LYS A 206 -25.65 17.08 10.06
CA LYS A 206 -26.46 17.82 11.03
C LYS A 206 -25.89 17.66 12.44
N ILE A 207 -26.03 18.72 13.24
CA ILE A 207 -25.61 18.74 14.65
C ILE A 207 -26.46 17.74 15.45
N GLY A 208 -25.80 16.97 16.30
CA GLY A 208 -26.42 15.96 17.16
C GLY A 208 -25.45 14.80 17.39
N THR A 209 -25.94 13.72 18.00
CA THR A 209 -25.17 12.51 18.25
C THR A 209 -25.76 11.35 17.47
N THR A 210 -24.91 10.42 17.04
CA THR A 210 -25.34 9.17 16.42
C THR A 210 -24.37 8.06 16.78
N ASP A 211 -24.90 6.86 16.93
CA ASP A 211 -24.11 5.66 17.06
C ASP A 211 -23.71 5.11 15.69
N ILE A 212 -22.46 4.64 15.62
CA ILE A 212 -21.93 3.89 14.49
C ILE A 212 -21.52 2.53 14.99
N THR A 213 -22.07 1.48 14.38
CA THR A 213 -21.72 0.11 14.69
C THR A 213 -20.96 -0.52 13.52
N VAL A 214 -19.87 -1.20 13.83
CA VAL A 214 -19.23 -2.15 12.92
C VAL A 214 -19.51 -3.56 13.39
N GLN A 215 -19.85 -4.43 12.44
CA GLN A 215 -20.08 -5.85 12.69
C GLN A 215 -19.26 -6.72 11.74
N ARG A 216 -18.59 -7.74 12.28
CA ARG A 216 -17.93 -8.81 11.52
C ARG A 216 -18.28 -10.13 12.21
N ASP A 217 -19.08 -10.96 11.54
CA ASP A 217 -19.60 -12.20 12.14
C ASP A 217 -20.36 -11.96 13.47
N SER A 218 -19.95 -12.61 14.57
CA SER A 218 -20.49 -12.42 15.94
C SER A 218 -19.95 -11.16 16.61
N PHE A 219 -18.82 -10.61 16.15
CA PHE A 219 -18.22 -9.40 16.71
C PHE A 219 -19.00 -8.17 16.30
N SER A 220 -19.31 -7.33 17.28
CA SER A 220 -19.96 -6.05 17.09
C SER A 220 -19.35 -5.02 18.03
N LYS A 221 -19.03 -3.84 17.50
CA LYS A 221 -18.53 -2.71 18.29
C LYS A 221 -19.25 -1.43 17.89
N THR A 222 -19.71 -0.68 18.87
CA THR A 222 -20.40 0.60 18.69
C THR A 222 -19.57 1.73 19.27
N ILE A 223 -19.51 2.84 18.55
CA ILE A 223 -18.98 4.13 19.01
C ILE A 223 -20.06 5.20 18.83
N GLU A 224 -20.13 6.14 19.76
CA GLU A 224 -20.93 7.36 19.62
C GLU A 224 -20.09 8.43 18.93
N ILE A 225 -20.66 9.09 17.91
CA ILE A 225 -20.07 10.26 17.26
C ILE A 225 -20.94 11.47 17.51
N GLU A 226 -20.31 12.58 17.90
CA GLU A 226 -20.96 13.88 18.05
C GLU A 226 -20.62 14.78 16.88
N VAL A 227 -21.64 15.33 16.23
CA VAL A 227 -21.51 16.38 15.22
C VAL A 227 -21.76 17.73 15.87
N ALA A 228 -20.76 18.60 15.82
CA ALA A 228 -20.84 19.97 16.34
C ALA A 228 -20.65 21.02 15.24
N ASN A 229 -21.05 22.26 15.52
CA ASN A 229 -20.89 23.38 14.58
C ASN A 229 -19.42 23.72 14.30
N GLN A 230 -18.56 23.60 15.32
CA GLN A 230 -17.15 23.92 15.25
C GLN A 230 -16.39 22.96 16.16
N VAL A 231 -15.40 22.28 15.60
CA VAL A 231 -14.59 21.28 16.31
C VAL A 231 -13.13 21.62 16.08
N LEU A 232 -12.33 21.58 17.14
CA LEU A 232 -10.90 21.81 17.05
C LEU A 232 -10.27 20.75 16.13
N ASN A 233 -9.60 21.20 15.07
CA ASN A 233 -8.88 20.35 14.13
C ASN A 233 -7.36 20.46 14.29
N GLU A 234 -6.87 21.67 14.59
CA GLU A 234 -5.46 21.96 14.77
C GLU A 234 -5.26 23.00 15.89
N VAL A 235 -4.18 22.87 16.65
CA VAL A 235 -3.71 23.92 17.55
C VAL A 235 -2.30 24.33 17.15
N ILE A 236 -2.07 25.64 17.07
CA ILE A 236 -0.79 26.22 16.70
C ILE A 236 -0.19 26.90 17.92
N PHE A 237 0.96 26.40 18.38
CA PHE A 237 1.71 26.97 19.49
C PHE A 237 2.71 28.04 19.03
N THR A 238 2.88 29.08 19.83
CA THR A 238 3.89 30.12 19.64
C THR A 238 4.63 30.40 20.97
N PRO A 239 5.95 30.17 21.04
CA PRO A 239 6.81 29.72 19.93
C PRO A 239 6.53 28.25 19.53
N LYS A 240 6.86 27.88 18.27
CA LYS A 240 6.64 26.53 17.75
C LYS A 240 7.58 25.48 18.36
N LYS A 241 8.76 25.91 18.77
CA LYS A 241 9.77 25.12 19.50
C LYS A 241 10.15 25.94 20.72
N LEU A 242 10.18 25.30 21.88
CA LEU A 242 10.66 25.91 23.11
C LEU A 242 12.17 25.71 23.20
N GLU A 243 12.89 26.79 23.48
CA GLU A 243 14.29 26.70 23.87
C GLU A 243 14.38 26.08 25.27
N PRO A 244 15.49 25.39 25.61
CA PRO A 244 15.69 24.84 26.94
C PRO A 244 15.62 25.93 28.02
N LEU A 245 14.92 25.64 29.12
CA LEU A 245 14.75 26.55 30.25
C LEU A 245 15.75 26.23 31.36
N SER A 246 16.21 27.21 32.11
CA SER A 246 16.89 26.94 33.39
C SER A 246 15.87 26.63 34.49
N ALA A 247 16.25 25.83 35.51
CA ALA A 247 15.40 25.67 36.70
C ALA A 247 15.08 27.04 37.34
N GLY A 248 13.79 27.32 37.58
CA GLY A 248 13.27 28.59 38.05
C GLY A 248 13.00 29.63 36.95
N GLU A 249 13.24 29.32 35.67
CA GLU A 249 12.88 30.15 34.53
C GLU A 249 11.42 29.94 34.12
N SER A 250 10.77 31.02 33.70
CA SER A 250 9.39 31.01 33.23
C SER A 250 9.33 31.39 31.75
N VAL A 251 8.58 30.64 30.95
CA VAL A 251 8.29 31.00 29.57
C VAL A 251 6.78 31.11 29.33
N THR A 252 6.41 32.05 28.48
CA THR A 252 5.04 32.20 28.01
C THR A 252 4.85 31.44 26.70
N LEU A 253 3.87 30.56 26.67
CA LEU A 253 3.40 29.89 25.46
C LEU A 253 2.01 30.44 25.10
N THR A 254 1.82 30.81 23.85
CA THR A 254 0.50 31.18 23.31
C THR A 254 0.02 30.11 22.35
N TYR A 255 -1.29 29.96 22.19
CA TYR A 255 -1.87 28.97 21.30
C TYR A 255 -3.08 29.53 20.55
N VAL A 256 -3.30 29.02 19.34
CA VAL A 256 -4.48 29.34 18.53
C VAL A 256 -5.10 28.05 18.05
N GLY A 257 -6.36 27.81 18.44
CA GLY A 257 -7.15 26.70 17.93
C GLY A 257 -7.76 27.04 16.57
N LYS A 258 -7.72 26.10 15.63
CA LYS A 258 -8.35 26.19 14.33
C LYS A 258 -9.28 25.03 14.08
N ASP A 259 -10.43 25.35 13.51
CA ASP A 259 -11.46 24.40 13.15
C ASP A 259 -11.14 23.69 11.82
N ALA A 260 -11.98 22.75 11.39
CA ALA A 260 -11.76 21.99 10.14
C ALA A 260 -11.76 22.85 8.86
N SER A 261 -12.28 24.08 8.94
CA SER A 261 -12.26 25.08 7.86
C SER A 261 -11.03 25.99 7.90
N GLY A 262 -10.18 25.84 8.92
CA GLY A 262 -9.03 26.70 9.18
C GLY A 262 -9.38 28.02 9.86
N ARG A 263 -10.64 28.22 10.30
CA ARG A 263 -11.06 29.40 11.06
C ARG A 263 -10.61 29.26 12.51
N GLU A 264 -10.17 30.37 13.08
CA GLU A 264 -9.82 30.43 14.49
C GLU A 264 -11.06 30.21 15.38
N MET A 265 -10.83 29.56 16.52
CA MET A 265 -11.85 29.33 17.53
C MET A 265 -11.27 29.50 18.93
N ASP A 266 -12.12 29.92 19.84
CA ASP A 266 -11.78 29.96 21.26
C ASP A 266 -11.65 28.53 21.79
N VAL A 267 -10.57 28.24 22.48
CA VAL A 267 -10.30 26.94 23.09
C VAL A 267 -9.94 27.13 24.55
N SER A 268 -10.46 26.25 25.40
CA SER A 268 -10.17 26.22 26.84
C SER A 268 -9.65 24.84 27.19
N PRO A 269 -8.39 24.54 26.81
CA PRO A 269 -7.80 23.22 27.01
C PRO A 269 -7.56 22.92 28.48
N GLU A 270 -7.55 21.63 28.80
CA GLU A 270 -6.93 21.11 30.00
C GLU A 270 -5.44 20.90 29.72
N TRP A 271 -4.61 21.23 30.71
CA TRP A 271 -3.16 21.07 30.65
C TRP A 271 -2.70 20.18 31.78
N THR A 272 -1.86 19.20 31.45
CA THR A 272 -1.18 18.35 32.44
C THR A 272 0.29 18.17 32.06
N THR A 273 1.07 17.67 33.01
CA THR A 273 2.45 17.24 32.81
C THR A 273 2.58 15.75 33.08
N GLU A 274 3.47 15.07 32.37
CA GLU A 274 3.77 13.66 32.62
C GLU A 274 4.67 13.49 33.86
N GLU A 275 5.70 14.32 33.98
CA GLU A 275 6.74 14.18 35.02
C GLU A 275 6.61 15.21 36.16
N GLY A 276 5.83 16.29 35.96
CA GLY A 276 5.63 17.32 36.99
C GLY A 276 6.82 18.26 37.19
N LEU A 277 7.75 18.31 36.23
CA LEU A 277 8.93 19.18 36.28
C LEU A 277 8.61 20.62 35.83
N VAL A 278 7.48 20.82 35.14
CA VAL A 278 6.94 22.14 34.77
C VAL A 278 5.65 22.41 35.53
N GLU A 279 5.58 23.54 36.23
CA GLU A 279 4.30 24.05 36.74
C GLU A 279 3.61 24.86 35.64
N ILE A 280 2.35 24.53 35.36
CA ILE A 280 1.57 25.14 34.29
C ILE A 280 0.56 26.11 34.89
N THR A 281 0.63 27.39 34.51
CA THR A 281 -0.32 28.42 34.92
C THR A 281 -1.09 28.97 33.70
N PRO A 282 -2.30 28.46 33.40
CA PRO A 282 -3.12 28.96 32.31
C PRO A 282 -3.63 30.38 32.58
N SER A 283 -3.67 31.22 31.55
CA SER A 283 -4.37 32.50 31.60
C SER A 283 -5.88 32.27 31.61
N SER A 284 -6.61 33.04 32.43
CA SER A 284 -8.07 32.94 32.53
C SER A 284 -8.82 33.70 31.42
N THR A 285 -8.12 34.56 30.67
CA THR A 285 -8.75 35.48 29.70
C THR A 285 -8.13 35.44 28.32
N GLU A 286 -7.00 34.76 28.14
CA GLU A 286 -6.25 34.72 26.88
C GLU A 286 -5.80 33.30 26.58
N ASN A 287 -5.63 32.97 25.29
CA ASN A 287 -5.08 31.68 24.85
C ASN A 287 -3.56 31.63 25.08
N LYS A 288 -3.19 31.68 26.35
CA LYS A 288 -1.82 31.77 26.85
C LYS A 288 -1.67 30.90 28.08
N VAL A 289 -0.50 30.31 28.24
CA VAL A 289 -0.08 29.59 29.43
C VAL A 289 1.33 30.00 29.81
N THR A 290 1.58 30.14 31.11
CA THR A 290 2.94 30.31 31.65
C THR A 290 3.44 28.94 32.10
N LEU A 291 4.66 28.62 31.70
CA LEU A 291 5.36 27.39 32.04
C LEU A 291 6.50 27.76 32.97
N ASP A 292 6.46 27.31 34.21
CA ASP A 292 7.45 27.60 35.25
C ASP A 292 8.29 26.34 35.50
N ALA A 293 9.54 26.36 35.05
CA ALA A 293 10.46 25.23 35.18
C ALA A 293 10.86 25.02 36.66
N GLN A 294 10.67 23.81 37.18
CA GLN A 294 10.94 23.48 38.59
C GLN A 294 12.25 22.71 38.75
N GLU A 295 12.34 21.51 38.19
CA GLU A 295 13.46 20.58 38.35
C GLU A 295 14.07 20.21 37.00
N GLU A 296 15.34 19.79 36.99
CA GLU A 296 16.06 19.42 35.77
C GLU A 296 15.47 18.15 35.13
N GLY A 297 15.41 18.10 33.80
CA GLY A 297 14.87 16.96 33.05
C GLY A 297 14.10 17.37 31.80
N ILE A 298 13.35 16.42 31.24
CA ILE A 298 12.39 16.66 30.15
C ILE A 298 11.00 16.36 30.69
N ASP A 299 10.10 17.33 30.57
CA ASP A 299 8.69 17.12 30.83
C ASP A 299 7.91 17.08 29.51
N THR A 300 6.85 16.29 29.46
CA THR A 300 5.88 16.31 28.35
C THR A 300 4.63 17.02 28.84
N LEU A 301 4.34 18.18 28.26
CA LEU A 301 3.07 18.87 28.47
C LEU A 301 2.01 18.25 27.57
N LEU A 302 0.86 17.92 28.14
CA LEU A 302 -0.29 17.43 27.41
C LEU A 302 -1.36 18.52 27.32
N PHE A 303 -1.67 18.95 26.10
CA PHE A 303 -2.81 19.77 25.76
C PHE A 303 -3.99 18.86 25.41
N VAL A 304 -5.11 18.99 26.12
CA VAL A 304 -6.33 18.21 25.85
C VAL A 304 -7.50 19.14 25.64
N TYR A 305 -8.17 19.05 24.49
CA TYR A 305 -9.41 19.78 24.23
C TYR A 305 -10.30 19.03 23.23
N GLN A 306 -11.59 18.85 23.58
CA GLN A 306 -12.56 18.11 22.74
C GLN A 306 -12.07 16.70 22.32
N GLY A 307 -11.28 16.04 23.17
CA GLY A 307 -10.67 14.74 22.86
C GLY A 307 -9.52 14.79 21.86
N LEU A 308 -9.10 15.97 21.40
CA LEU A 308 -7.83 16.16 20.71
C LEU A 308 -6.72 16.30 21.74
N GLU A 309 -5.71 15.44 21.64
CA GLU A 309 -4.51 15.48 22.47
C GLU A 309 -3.31 15.97 21.65
N LYS A 310 -2.51 16.86 22.25
CA LYS A 310 -1.23 17.32 21.70
C LYS A 310 -0.17 17.36 22.78
N GLN A 311 0.97 16.74 22.50
CA GLN A 311 2.12 16.73 23.38
C GLN A 311 3.13 17.82 22.97
N LEU A 312 3.70 18.49 23.96
CA LEU A 312 4.81 19.43 23.80
C LEU A 312 5.89 19.12 24.83
N LYS A 313 7.08 18.75 24.37
CA LYS A 313 8.22 18.50 25.25
C LYS A 313 8.88 19.81 25.67
N VAL A 314 9.21 19.92 26.95
CA VAL A 314 9.92 21.03 27.55
C VAL A 314 11.19 20.51 28.21
N LYS A 315 12.33 21.10 27.83
CA LYS A 315 13.62 20.77 28.41
C LYS A 315 13.97 21.76 29.51
N ILE A 316 14.36 21.25 30.66
CA ILE A 316 14.83 22.04 31.80
C ILE A 316 16.30 21.67 32.06
N GLN A 317 17.20 22.60 31.78
CA GLN A 317 18.63 22.48 31.98
C GLN A 317 18.98 22.53 33.47
N GLY A 318 19.85 21.61 33.89
CA GLY A 318 20.50 21.60 35.19
C GLY A 318 22.01 21.32 35.10
N GLN A 319 22.61 20.73 36.13
CA GLN A 319 24.05 20.41 36.12
C GLN A 319 24.37 19.16 35.30
N GLU A 320 23.38 18.28 35.18
CA GLU A 320 23.45 17.09 34.35
C GLU A 320 23.02 17.41 32.90
N ASN A 321 23.64 16.72 31.95
CA ASN A 321 23.37 16.93 30.54
C ASN A 321 22.25 16.01 30.06
N ILE A 322 21.36 16.55 29.22
CA ILE A 322 20.25 15.81 28.64
C ILE A 322 20.47 15.69 27.14
N ILE A 323 20.28 14.48 26.62
CA ILE A 323 20.40 14.17 25.19
C ILE A 323 19.02 13.95 24.59
N GLU A 324 18.68 14.73 23.58
CA GLU A 324 17.47 14.54 22.79
C GLU A 324 17.80 13.97 21.42
N THR A 325 17.08 12.94 21.02
CA THR A 325 17.16 12.37 19.68
C THR A 325 15.85 12.60 18.94
N SER A 326 15.93 12.92 17.66
CA SER A 326 14.77 13.07 16.77
C SER A 326 15.11 12.60 15.35
N ALA A 327 14.09 12.45 14.51
CA ALA A 327 14.25 12.03 13.12
C ALA A 327 13.57 13.03 12.17
N GLN A 328 14.23 13.34 11.06
CA GLN A 328 13.66 14.05 9.92
C GLN A 328 13.55 13.07 8.75
N GLY A 329 12.34 12.82 8.26
CA GLY A 329 12.05 11.69 7.36
C GLY A 329 11.53 10.48 8.14
N ASN A 330 11.39 9.33 7.50
CA ASN A 330 10.90 8.12 8.17
C ASN A 330 12.07 7.25 8.64
N GLY A 331 12.12 7.05 9.95
CA GLY A 331 13.17 6.33 10.66
C GLY A 331 13.20 6.75 12.13
N THR A 332 14.11 6.17 12.88
CA THR A 332 14.29 6.42 14.31
C THR A 332 15.73 6.79 14.62
N ALA A 333 15.91 7.62 15.65
CA ALA A 333 17.21 7.96 16.22
C ALA A 333 17.19 7.60 17.71
N THR A 334 18.24 6.95 18.20
CA THR A 334 18.36 6.53 19.59
C THR A 334 19.75 6.83 20.14
N VAL A 335 19.88 6.85 21.48
CA VAL A 335 21.14 7.05 22.18
C VAL A 335 21.38 5.92 23.19
N PHE A 336 22.62 5.43 23.26
CA PHE A 336 23.06 4.38 24.17
C PHE A 336 24.30 4.81 24.99
N PRO A 337 24.34 4.49 26.30
CA PRO A 337 23.24 3.94 27.10
C PRO A 337 22.09 4.94 27.21
N LYS A 338 20.84 4.48 27.16
CA LYS A 338 19.68 5.33 27.38
C LYS A 338 19.57 5.64 28.88
N LYS A 339 19.69 6.91 29.24
CA LYS A 339 19.58 7.42 30.60
C LYS A 339 18.72 8.68 30.60
N ASP A 340 18.21 9.04 31.78
CA ASP A 340 17.46 10.28 31.98
C ASP A 340 18.40 11.50 32.00
N SER A 341 19.67 11.30 32.39
CA SER A 341 20.71 12.32 32.42
C SER A 341 22.12 11.73 32.20
N TYR A 342 23.07 12.59 31.82
CA TYR A 342 24.45 12.25 31.48
C TYR A 342 25.46 13.20 32.12
N GLU A 343 26.57 12.66 32.61
CA GLU A 343 27.68 13.49 33.10
C GLU A 343 28.47 14.12 31.93
N THR A 344 29.05 15.29 32.18
CA THR A 344 29.98 15.89 31.19
C THR A 344 31.21 15.02 31.02
N GLY A 345 31.56 14.69 29.78
CA GLY A 345 32.67 13.80 29.42
C GLY A 345 32.25 12.33 29.29
N GLU A 346 30.99 11.98 29.57
CA GLU A 346 30.47 10.64 29.30
C GLU A 346 30.47 10.34 27.80
N LYS A 347 30.73 9.07 27.43
CA LYS A 347 30.68 8.63 26.03
C LYS A 347 29.35 7.96 25.74
N VAL A 348 28.72 8.39 24.66
CA VAL A 348 27.44 7.87 24.19
C VAL A 348 27.56 7.46 22.72
N THR A 349 26.68 6.55 22.31
CA THR A 349 26.55 6.11 20.92
C THR A 349 25.16 6.49 20.43
N PHE A 350 25.09 7.18 19.30
CA PHE A 350 23.83 7.42 18.59
C PHE A 350 23.67 6.39 17.49
N GLU A 351 22.44 5.93 17.28
CA GLU A 351 22.10 4.96 16.25
C GLU A 351 20.83 5.39 15.52
N ALA A 352 20.90 5.41 14.19
CA ALA A 352 19.82 5.74 13.29
C ALA A 352 19.36 4.47 12.57
N VAL A 353 18.05 4.22 12.58
CA VAL A 353 17.44 3.08 11.86
C VAL A 353 16.42 3.64 10.90
N ALA A 354 16.64 3.48 9.60
CA ALA A 354 15.71 3.91 8.57
C ALA A 354 14.52 2.93 8.45
N ASP A 355 13.33 3.46 8.21
CA ASP A 355 12.15 2.63 7.91
C ASP A 355 12.26 2.01 6.50
N ASP A 356 11.46 0.98 6.20
CA ASP A 356 11.49 0.37 4.86
C ASP A 356 11.16 1.40 3.76
N GLY A 357 11.96 1.40 2.70
CA GLY A 357 11.86 2.37 1.61
C GLY A 357 12.58 3.70 1.88
N TRP A 358 13.27 3.84 3.01
CA TRP A 358 14.07 5.03 3.34
C TRP A 358 15.53 4.65 3.60
N GLU A 359 16.42 5.62 3.46
CA GLU A 359 17.84 5.48 3.80
C GLU A 359 18.29 6.63 4.70
N PHE A 360 19.23 6.32 5.59
CA PHE A 360 19.91 7.32 6.41
C PHE A 360 20.84 8.17 5.54
N VAL A 361 20.80 9.49 5.73
CA VAL A 361 21.58 10.45 4.94
C VAL A 361 22.70 11.06 5.76
N ARG A 362 22.38 11.57 6.96
CA ARG A 362 23.33 12.24 7.85
C ARG A 362 22.75 12.49 9.24
N TRP A 363 23.63 12.79 10.18
CA TRP A 363 23.27 13.41 11.45
C TRP A 363 23.26 14.94 11.34
N GLU A 364 22.39 15.58 12.11
CA GLU A 364 22.36 17.03 12.34
C GLU A 364 22.29 17.32 13.85
N GLY A 365 22.71 18.51 14.26
CA GLY A 365 22.68 18.95 15.66
C GLY A 365 24.05 18.90 16.34
N ASP A 366 24.06 18.60 17.64
CA ASP A 366 25.23 18.70 18.52
C ASP A 366 26.17 17.48 18.41
N VAL A 367 26.46 17.03 17.19
CA VAL A 367 27.37 15.91 16.87
C VAL A 367 28.26 16.26 15.68
N ASP A 368 29.33 15.49 15.45
CA ASP A 368 30.17 15.70 14.27
C ASP A 368 29.41 15.27 13.00
N ILE A 369 28.93 16.27 12.26
CA ILE A 369 28.15 16.11 11.03
C ILE A 369 28.95 15.54 9.85
N ASN A 370 30.27 15.36 10.00
CA ASN A 370 31.09 14.74 8.96
C ASN A 370 31.10 13.21 9.04
N GLU A 371 30.55 12.62 10.11
CA GLU A 371 30.33 11.19 10.19
C GLU A 371 29.12 10.79 9.34
N THR A 372 29.35 9.90 8.39
CA THR A 372 28.33 9.40 7.44
C THR A 372 27.72 8.08 7.88
N ASP A 373 28.23 7.50 8.97
CA ASP A 373 27.75 6.22 9.50
C ASP A 373 26.42 6.44 10.24
N ASP A 374 25.51 5.47 10.11
CA ASP A 374 24.23 5.42 10.81
C ASP A 374 24.38 5.13 12.31
N SER A 375 25.60 4.81 12.76
CA SER A 375 25.98 4.75 14.16
C SER A 375 27.23 5.58 14.44
N ILE A 376 27.12 6.53 15.37
CA ILE A 376 28.20 7.48 15.70
C ILE A 376 28.49 7.49 17.20
N ASN A 377 29.75 7.67 17.58
CA ASN A 377 30.14 7.84 18.97
C ASN A 377 30.38 9.31 19.28
N SER A 378 29.80 9.81 20.35
CA SER A 378 30.02 11.19 20.81
C SER A 378 30.38 11.26 22.29
N THR A 379 30.98 12.37 22.68
CA THR A 379 31.24 12.68 24.09
C THR A 379 30.29 13.79 24.51
N VAL A 380 29.64 13.63 25.65
CA VAL A 380 28.69 14.60 26.19
C VAL A 380 29.46 15.81 26.69
N GLU A 381 29.49 16.89 25.92
CA GLU A 381 30.14 18.16 26.33
C GLU A 381 29.16 19.13 27.01
N GLY A 382 27.86 18.85 26.89
CA GLY A 382 26.75 19.65 27.34
C GLY A 382 25.45 18.90 27.05
N SER A 383 24.30 19.53 27.32
CA SER A 383 23.03 19.03 26.79
C SER A 383 23.05 19.02 25.26
N MET A 384 22.70 17.89 24.64
CA MET A 384 22.80 17.70 23.19
C MET A 384 21.41 17.52 22.56
N THR A 385 21.26 18.01 21.34
CA THR A 385 20.12 17.72 20.46
C THR A 385 20.66 17.10 19.17
N VAL A 386 20.23 15.89 18.85
CA VAL A 386 20.73 15.12 17.70
C VAL A 386 19.57 14.67 16.82
N THR A 387 19.67 14.92 15.52
CA THR A 387 18.63 14.58 14.54
C THR A 387 19.19 13.66 13.48
N ALA A 388 18.60 12.49 13.28
CA ALA A 388 18.89 11.64 12.12
C ALA A 388 18.06 12.12 10.92
N VAL A 389 18.70 12.34 9.78
CA VAL A 389 18.03 12.74 8.55
C VAL A 389 17.96 11.56 7.61
N PHE A 390 16.75 11.23 7.18
CA PHE A 390 16.43 10.15 6.25
C PHE A 390 15.85 10.72 4.95
N GLN A 391 16.02 9.99 3.86
CA GLN A 391 15.37 10.29 2.58
C GLN A 391 14.77 9.02 1.95
N PRO A 392 13.74 9.13 1.10
CA PRO A 392 13.20 7.99 0.38
C PRO A 392 14.25 7.37 -0.53
N LEU A 393 14.34 6.04 -0.53
CA LEU A 393 15.17 5.29 -1.45
C LEU A 393 14.48 5.25 -2.81
N THR A 394 15.18 5.69 -3.85
CA THR A 394 14.66 5.75 -5.22
C THR A 394 15.52 4.92 -6.18
N TYR A 395 14.89 4.41 -7.24
CA TYR A 395 15.53 3.61 -8.27
C TYR A 395 15.19 4.09 -9.67
N ASP A 396 16.18 4.05 -10.55
CA ASP A 396 16.06 4.51 -11.92
C ASP A 396 15.52 3.42 -12.85
N LEU A 397 14.64 3.82 -13.79
CA LEU A 397 14.14 2.95 -14.85
C LEU A 397 14.58 3.46 -16.24
N ASN A 398 15.51 2.73 -16.83
CA ASN A 398 16.00 2.96 -18.18
C ASN A 398 15.30 2.03 -19.18
N LEU A 399 14.65 2.61 -20.18
CA LEU A 399 13.93 1.88 -21.22
C LEU A 399 14.58 2.08 -22.58
N SER A 400 14.70 1.00 -23.35
CA SER A 400 15.19 1.05 -24.73
C SER A 400 14.41 0.11 -25.66
N VAL A 401 14.56 0.30 -26.96
CA VAL A 401 13.88 -0.49 -28.00
C VAL A 401 14.92 -1.01 -28.99
N ARG A 402 14.82 -2.28 -29.37
CA ARG A 402 15.58 -2.89 -30.47
C ARG A 402 14.59 -3.41 -31.52
N GLY A 403 14.73 -2.96 -32.76
CA GLY A 403 13.73 -3.17 -33.82
C GLY A 403 12.77 -1.99 -33.93
N GLU A 404 11.70 -2.12 -34.73
CA GLU A 404 10.72 -1.03 -34.93
C GLU A 404 9.48 -1.23 -34.05
N GLY A 405 9.29 -0.30 -33.12
CA GLY A 405 8.20 -0.29 -32.16
C GLY A 405 8.41 0.77 -31.09
N ARG A 406 7.51 0.80 -30.10
CA ARG A 406 7.57 1.74 -28.97
C ARG A 406 7.13 1.11 -27.67
N ILE A 407 7.61 1.67 -26.57
CA ILE A 407 7.16 1.35 -25.21
C ILE A 407 6.18 2.43 -24.77
N VAL A 408 4.97 2.01 -24.37
CA VAL A 408 3.96 2.86 -23.72
C VAL A 408 4.07 2.63 -22.23
N ARG A 409 4.08 3.71 -21.44
CA ARG A 409 4.19 3.68 -19.99
C ARG A 409 3.10 4.50 -19.33
N ASP A 410 2.73 4.15 -18.11
CA ASP A 410 1.72 4.84 -17.29
C ASP A 410 2.25 6.13 -16.65
N SER A 411 3.56 6.21 -16.39
CA SER A 411 4.26 7.38 -15.88
C SER A 411 5.46 7.75 -16.76
N LEU A 412 5.71 9.06 -16.92
CA LEU A 412 6.90 9.56 -17.62
C LEU A 412 8.13 9.71 -16.70
N ALA A 413 8.00 9.40 -15.41
CA ALA A 413 9.11 9.41 -14.46
C ALA A 413 10.24 8.48 -14.90
N THR A 414 11.47 8.84 -14.56
CA THR A 414 12.67 8.03 -14.82
C THR A 414 13.29 7.49 -13.54
N SER A 415 12.80 7.95 -12.39
CA SER A 415 13.19 7.53 -11.05
C SER A 415 11.92 7.31 -10.22
N TYR A 416 11.91 6.30 -9.37
CA TYR A 416 10.74 5.81 -8.66
C TYR A 416 11.10 5.40 -7.23
N ASP A 417 10.23 5.66 -6.26
CA ASP A 417 10.40 5.19 -4.87
C ASP A 417 10.44 3.65 -4.83
N LYS A 418 11.24 3.08 -3.93
CA LYS A 418 11.33 1.63 -3.70
C LYS A 418 9.94 1.01 -3.50
N GLY A 419 9.66 -0.09 -4.21
CA GLY A 419 8.39 -0.82 -4.17
C GLY A 419 7.31 -0.27 -5.10
N SER A 420 7.53 0.88 -5.74
CA SER A 420 6.60 1.42 -6.74
C SER A 420 6.40 0.44 -7.90
N ASN A 421 5.19 0.40 -8.45
CA ASN A 421 4.88 -0.44 -9.60
C ASN A 421 4.70 0.40 -10.87
N VAL A 422 5.42 0.07 -11.94
CA VAL A 422 5.40 0.74 -13.24
C VAL A 422 4.77 -0.17 -14.29
N SER A 423 3.77 0.30 -15.01
CA SER A 423 3.12 -0.49 -16.06
C SER A 423 3.71 -0.15 -17.44
N LEU A 424 4.23 -1.16 -18.14
CA LEU A 424 4.84 -1.00 -19.46
C LEU A 424 4.09 -1.84 -20.50
N ARG A 425 3.92 -1.29 -21.71
CA ARG A 425 3.26 -1.94 -22.85
C ARG A 425 4.08 -1.77 -24.12
N ALA A 426 4.50 -2.88 -24.72
CA ALA A 426 5.17 -2.89 -26.02
C ALA A 426 4.15 -2.74 -27.17
N ARG A 427 4.46 -1.88 -28.15
CA ARG A 427 3.67 -1.66 -29.36
C ARG A 427 4.58 -1.79 -30.57
N ALA A 428 4.43 -2.88 -31.32
CA ALA A 428 5.15 -3.06 -32.57
C ALA A 428 4.62 -2.11 -33.65
N ASP A 429 5.51 -1.63 -34.52
CA ASP A 429 5.12 -0.88 -35.71
C ASP A 429 4.77 -1.84 -36.86
N GLU A 430 4.26 -1.29 -37.98
CA GLU A 430 3.78 -2.09 -39.11
C GLU A 430 4.91 -2.95 -39.70
N GLY A 431 4.63 -4.23 -39.97
CA GLY A 431 5.62 -5.19 -40.46
C GLY A 431 6.56 -5.76 -39.38
N TRP A 432 6.36 -5.41 -38.10
CA TRP A 432 7.15 -5.93 -36.98
C TRP A 432 6.25 -6.59 -35.94
N ARG A 433 6.82 -7.51 -35.16
CA ARG A 433 6.17 -8.12 -34.00
C ARG A 433 7.04 -7.96 -32.76
N PHE A 434 6.39 -7.75 -31.62
CA PHE A 434 7.07 -7.82 -30.32
C PHE A 434 7.47 -9.26 -30.03
N VAL A 435 8.69 -9.44 -29.51
CA VAL A 435 9.27 -10.75 -29.21
C VAL A 435 9.35 -10.96 -27.70
N ARG A 436 10.03 -10.06 -26.99
CA ARG A 436 10.24 -10.13 -25.54
C ARG A 436 10.76 -8.83 -24.95
N TRP A 437 10.63 -8.69 -23.64
CA TRP A 437 11.43 -7.80 -22.80
C TRP A 437 12.74 -8.50 -22.43
N GLU A 438 13.83 -7.76 -22.37
CA GLU A 438 15.16 -8.27 -22.01
C GLU A 438 15.92 -7.22 -21.18
N GLY A 439 16.83 -7.66 -20.29
CA GLY A 439 17.61 -6.79 -19.42
C GLY A 439 17.48 -7.19 -17.96
N SER A 440 17.26 -6.22 -17.06
CA SER A 440 17.02 -6.47 -15.62
C SER A 440 15.66 -7.14 -15.33
N TYR A 441 14.84 -7.34 -16.36
CA TYR A 441 13.58 -8.06 -16.32
C TYR A 441 13.36 -8.71 -17.69
N SER A 442 12.82 -9.93 -17.71
CA SER A 442 12.59 -10.69 -18.94
C SER A 442 11.22 -11.35 -18.93
N ASP A 443 10.41 -11.04 -19.94
CA ASP A 443 9.10 -11.63 -20.14
C ASP A 443 8.76 -11.57 -21.65
N SER A 444 7.79 -12.37 -22.09
CA SER A 444 7.23 -12.35 -23.44
C SER A 444 5.85 -11.70 -23.53
N GLU A 445 5.24 -11.34 -22.40
CA GLU A 445 3.98 -10.60 -22.38
C GLU A 445 4.16 -9.16 -22.89
N THR A 446 3.22 -8.71 -23.72
CA THR A 446 3.26 -7.34 -24.27
C THR A 446 2.99 -6.28 -23.21
N ASP A 447 2.28 -6.64 -22.14
CA ASP A 447 1.91 -5.80 -21.01
C ASP A 447 2.56 -6.36 -19.75
N ILE A 448 3.37 -5.57 -19.06
CA ILE A 448 4.05 -6.00 -17.83
C ILE A 448 3.86 -4.96 -16.73
N ARG A 449 3.89 -5.42 -15.48
CA ARG A 449 3.91 -4.57 -14.29
C ARG A 449 5.22 -4.82 -13.55
N LEU A 450 6.03 -3.77 -13.43
CA LEU A 450 7.38 -3.82 -12.92
C LEU A 450 7.47 -3.19 -11.54
N THR A 451 7.86 -3.95 -10.52
CA THR A 451 8.16 -3.40 -9.19
C THR A 451 9.58 -2.83 -9.17
N MET A 452 9.74 -1.59 -8.68
CA MET A 452 11.02 -0.89 -8.59
C MET A 452 11.71 -1.24 -7.27
N ASP A 453 12.49 -2.33 -7.26
CA ASP A 453 13.25 -2.84 -6.11
C ASP A 453 14.78 -2.65 -6.24
N ALA A 454 15.23 -2.20 -7.41
CA ALA A 454 16.59 -1.84 -7.76
C ALA A 454 16.56 -0.95 -9.02
N ASP A 455 17.69 -0.37 -9.42
CA ASP A 455 17.82 0.25 -10.74
C ASP A 455 17.55 -0.79 -11.83
N LYS A 456 16.69 -0.43 -12.78
CA LYS A 456 16.25 -1.33 -13.86
C LYS A 456 16.58 -0.76 -15.22
N SER A 457 17.08 -1.62 -16.10
CA SER A 457 17.35 -1.32 -17.50
C SER A 457 16.72 -2.41 -18.35
N ILE A 458 15.67 -2.07 -19.09
CA ILE A 458 14.84 -3.00 -19.85
C ILE A 458 14.76 -2.58 -21.32
N THR A 459 14.89 -3.55 -22.22
CA THR A 459 14.79 -3.39 -23.66
C THR A 459 13.58 -4.14 -24.20
N ALA A 460 12.72 -3.48 -24.97
CA ALA A 460 11.70 -4.15 -25.78
C ALA A 460 12.31 -4.60 -27.10
N ILE A 461 12.25 -5.91 -27.38
CA ILE A 461 12.77 -6.51 -28.61
C ILE A 461 11.63 -6.74 -29.59
N PHE A 462 11.79 -6.20 -30.80
CA PHE A 462 10.91 -6.38 -31.95
C PHE A 462 11.68 -7.01 -33.11
N GLU A 463 11.02 -7.86 -33.88
CA GLU A 463 11.58 -8.49 -35.09
C GLU A 463 10.64 -8.27 -36.28
N PRO A 464 11.17 -8.17 -37.50
CA PRO A 464 10.34 -8.05 -38.71
C PRO A 464 9.53 -9.33 -38.90
N ILE A 465 8.32 -9.19 -39.41
CA ILE A 465 7.47 -10.30 -39.81
C ILE A 465 7.91 -10.70 -41.22
N GLU A 466 8.58 -11.85 -41.36
CA GLU A 466 8.93 -12.38 -42.68
C GLU A 466 7.67 -12.87 -43.40
N GLU A 467 7.28 -12.18 -44.47
CA GLU A 467 6.29 -12.68 -45.43
C GLU A 467 6.97 -13.70 -46.33
N VAL A 468 6.76 -14.99 -46.04
CA VAL A 468 7.12 -16.07 -46.97
C VAL A 468 6.06 -16.12 -48.08
N GLU A 469 6.39 -15.50 -49.21
CA GLU A 469 5.79 -15.82 -50.51
C GLU A 469 6.35 -17.17 -51.00
N ASP A 470 5.43 -18.11 -51.14
CA ASP A 470 5.40 -19.22 -52.08
C ASP A 470 6.14 -20.56 -51.86
N GLU A 471 5.31 -21.58 -52.10
CA GLU A 471 5.53 -22.87 -52.77
C GLU A 471 6.28 -24.00 -52.03
N ASP A 472 5.46 -24.99 -51.67
CA ASP A 472 5.75 -26.43 -51.60
C ASP A 472 6.66 -26.94 -50.47
N SER A 473 6.05 -27.33 -49.35
CA SER A 473 6.54 -28.46 -48.55
C SER A 473 5.49 -28.89 -47.52
N THR A 474 4.89 -30.05 -47.75
CA THR A 474 4.03 -30.76 -46.82
C THR A 474 4.82 -31.26 -45.61
N THR A 475 4.58 -30.65 -44.45
CA THR A 475 4.74 -31.29 -43.15
C THR A 475 3.47 -31.03 -42.36
N GLU A 476 2.74 -32.11 -42.05
CA GLU A 476 1.57 -32.10 -41.18
C GLU A 476 1.97 -31.63 -39.77
N THR A 477 1.80 -30.35 -39.50
CA THR A 477 1.64 -29.83 -38.14
C THR A 477 0.15 -29.57 -37.93
N GLU A 478 -0.43 -30.23 -36.92
CA GLU A 478 -1.79 -29.96 -36.47
C GLU A 478 -1.97 -28.44 -36.27
N PRO A 479 -3.01 -27.81 -36.85
CA PRO A 479 -3.13 -26.36 -36.80
C PRO A 479 -3.37 -25.90 -35.37
N PHE A 480 -2.57 -24.94 -34.90
CA PHE A 480 -2.78 -24.27 -33.62
C PHE A 480 -4.18 -23.64 -33.59
N LYS A 481 -5.02 -24.06 -32.63
CA LYS A 481 -6.38 -23.54 -32.45
C LYS A 481 -6.45 -22.61 -31.24
N TYR A 482 -7.10 -21.47 -31.41
CA TYR A 482 -7.38 -20.49 -30.37
C TYR A 482 -8.84 -20.47 -29.99
N ARG A 483 -9.12 -20.24 -28.70
CA ARG A 483 -10.48 -20.15 -28.17
C ARG A 483 -11.03 -18.72 -28.25
N LEU A 484 -12.30 -18.62 -28.60
CA LEU A 484 -13.07 -17.37 -28.61
C LEU A 484 -14.16 -17.43 -27.55
N TYR A 485 -14.03 -16.58 -26.53
CA TYR A 485 -15.02 -16.36 -25.49
C TYR A 485 -15.91 -15.19 -25.87
N LEU A 486 -17.22 -15.39 -25.82
CA LEU A 486 -18.22 -14.37 -26.13
C LEU A 486 -19.03 -14.06 -24.89
N SER A 487 -19.19 -12.78 -24.57
CA SER A 487 -20.08 -12.29 -23.52
C SER A 487 -20.96 -11.15 -24.04
N LYS A 488 -22.00 -10.78 -23.29
CA LYS A 488 -22.85 -9.64 -23.64
C LYS A 488 -23.30 -8.91 -22.38
N ASN A 489 -23.45 -7.60 -22.49
CA ASN A 489 -24.04 -6.74 -21.48
C ASN A 489 -25.30 -6.07 -22.06
N GLY A 490 -26.45 -6.20 -21.41
CA GLY A 490 -27.76 -5.81 -21.95
C GLY A 490 -28.49 -6.93 -22.74
N LYS A 491 -29.61 -6.59 -23.39
CA LYS A 491 -30.43 -7.57 -24.15
C LYS A 491 -30.15 -7.52 -25.66
N GLY A 492 -29.62 -8.62 -26.17
CA GLY A 492 -29.33 -8.86 -27.57
C GLY A 492 -28.68 -10.24 -27.78
N SER A 493 -28.23 -10.49 -29.00
CA SER A 493 -27.48 -11.70 -29.36
C SER A 493 -26.26 -11.36 -30.20
N ILE A 494 -25.24 -12.22 -30.12
CA ILE A 494 -24.05 -12.17 -30.95
C ILE A 494 -24.12 -13.35 -31.91
N GLN A 495 -24.15 -13.06 -33.21
CA GLN A 495 -23.99 -14.07 -34.25
C GLN A 495 -22.55 -14.04 -34.75
N LYS A 496 -22.06 -15.21 -35.16
CA LYS A 496 -20.75 -15.36 -35.78
C LYS A 496 -20.87 -16.19 -37.04
N SER A 497 -20.05 -15.89 -38.04
CA SER A 497 -20.08 -16.56 -39.34
C SER A 497 -19.54 -18.00 -39.31
N LYS A 498 -18.83 -18.40 -38.24
CA LYS A 498 -18.27 -19.74 -38.05
C LYS A 498 -18.71 -20.34 -36.71
N SER A 499 -19.20 -21.57 -36.71
CA SER A 499 -19.63 -22.30 -35.51
C SER A 499 -18.44 -22.85 -34.71
N GLY A 500 -18.64 -23.19 -33.43
CA GLY A 500 -17.57 -23.67 -32.53
C GLY A 500 -16.93 -22.58 -31.67
N SER A 501 -16.20 -22.95 -30.63
CA SER A 501 -15.54 -22.02 -29.69
C SER A 501 -14.01 -22.01 -29.83
N SER A 502 -13.47 -22.79 -30.78
CA SER A 502 -12.04 -22.95 -31.04
C SER A 502 -11.81 -22.90 -32.55
N PHE A 503 -10.85 -22.10 -32.99
CA PHE A 503 -10.62 -21.78 -34.40
C PHE A 503 -9.13 -21.79 -34.70
N GLU A 504 -8.76 -22.26 -35.88
CA GLU A 504 -7.37 -22.27 -36.34
C GLU A 504 -6.81 -20.85 -36.41
N SER A 505 -5.52 -20.72 -36.10
CA SER A 505 -4.79 -19.46 -36.20
C SER A 505 -5.00 -18.80 -37.57
N GLY A 506 -5.19 -17.48 -37.59
CA GLY A 506 -5.48 -16.70 -38.78
C GLY A 506 -6.95 -16.75 -39.24
N THR A 507 -7.80 -17.57 -38.62
CA THR A 507 -9.23 -17.62 -38.96
C THR A 507 -9.91 -16.27 -38.74
N SER A 508 -10.38 -15.67 -39.82
CA SER A 508 -11.27 -14.49 -39.76
C SER A 508 -12.71 -14.89 -39.51
N ILE A 509 -13.35 -14.27 -38.52
CA ILE A 509 -14.72 -14.53 -38.09
C ILE A 509 -15.48 -13.21 -38.14
N ASN A 510 -16.57 -13.18 -38.89
CA ASN A 510 -17.47 -12.04 -38.91
C ASN A 510 -18.46 -12.19 -37.76
N MET A 511 -18.54 -11.16 -36.92
CA MET A 511 -19.42 -11.06 -35.78
C MET A 511 -20.49 -10.03 -36.06
N SER A 512 -21.74 -10.34 -35.69
CA SER A 512 -22.87 -9.44 -35.81
C SER A 512 -23.63 -9.32 -34.50
N ALA A 513 -23.81 -8.10 -34.02
CA ALA A 513 -24.63 -7.79 -32.85
C ALA A 513 -26.07 -7.51 -33.27
N ILE A 514 -26.99 -8.28 -32.69
CA ILE A 514 -28.43 -8.19 -32.95
C ILE A 514 -29.12 -7.79 -31.64
N PRO A 515 -29.49 -6.51 -31.48
CA PRO A 515 -30.27 -6.06 -30.32
C PRO A 515 -31.63 -6.76 -30.26
N SER A 516 -32.12 -6.99 -29.05
CA SER A 516 -33.51 -7.43 -28.83
C SER A 516 -34.48 -6.25 -28.97
N ASP A 517 -35.78 -6.53 -29.11
CA ASP A 517 -36.80 -5.48 -29.17
C ASP A 517 -36.72 -4.53 -27.97
N GLY A 518 -36.73 -3.23 -28.25
CA GLY A 518 -36.55 -2.19 -27.24
C GLY A 518 -35.10 -1.94 -26.82
N TRP A 519 -34.09 -2.49 -27.51
CA TRP A 519 -32.68 -2.27 -27.26
C TRP A 519 -31.92 -1.82 -28.53
N ILE A 520 -30.83 -1.08 -28.35
CA ILE A 520 -29.89 -0.65 -29.39
C ILE A 520 -28.49 -1.19 -29.08
N PHE A 521 -27.70 -1.48 -30.10
CA PHE A 521 -26.29 -1.86 -29.92
C PHE A 521 -25.45 -0.59 -29.70
N LYS A 522 -24.64 -0.57 -28.64
CA LYS A 522 -23.75 0.57 -28.33
C LYS A 522 -22.36 0.39 -28.90
N LYS A 523 -21.67 -0.68 -28.50
CA LYS A 523 -20.28 -0.96 -28.89
C LYS A 523 -19.84 -2.38 -28.57
N TRP A 524 -18.78 -2.81 -29.23
CA TRP A 524 -17.99 -3.99 -28.88
C TRP A 524 -16.93 -3.64 -27.83
N SER A 525 -16.40 -4.64 -27.12
CA SER A 525 -15.23 -4.47 -26.23
C SER A 525 -13.97 -4.03 -26.96
N THR A 526 -13.92 -4.16 -28.29
CA THR A 526 -12.87 -3.57 -29.15
C THR A 526 -13.00 -2.06 -29.33
N GLY A 527 -14.08 -1.45 -28.81
CA GLY A 527 -14.41 -0.03 -29.00
C GLY A 527 -15.23 0.25 -30.26
N SER A 528 -15.36 -0.72 -31.18
CA SER A 528 -16.12 -0.53 -32.42
C SER A 528 -17.62 -0.35 -32.15
N THR A 529 -18.21 0.69 -32.74
CA THR A 529 -19.66 0.98 -32.72
C THR A 529 -20.40 0.37 -33.91
N SER A 530 -19.68 -0.26 -34.85
CA SER A 530 -20.29 -0.98 -35.96
C SER A 530 -20.95 -2.27 -35.46
N ARG A 531 -22.20 -2.52 -35.86
CA ARG A 531 -22.93 -3.76 -35.54
C ARG A 531 -22.26 -5.02 -36.09
N ASN A 532 -21.48 -4.87 -37.16
CA ASN A 532 -20.72 -5.95 -37.76
C ASN A 532 -19.22 -5.66 -37.64
N ILE A 533 -18.46 -6.62 -37.12
CA ILE A 533 -17.00 -6.55 -37.04
C ILE A 533 -16.39 -7.86 -37.52
N THR A 534 -15.16 -7.81 -38.00
CA THR A 534 -14.36 -8.99 -38.30
C THR A 534 -13.26 -9.11 -37.25
N ILE A 535 -13.11 -10.32 -36.69
CA ILE A 535 -12.02 -10.64 -35.76
C ILE A 535 -11.14 -11.72 -36.39
N THR A 536 -9.83 -11.58 -36.30
CA THR A 536 -8.87 -12.60 -36.72
C THR A 536 -8.35 -13.34 -35.50
N MET A 537 -8.45 -14.66 -35.51
CA MET A 537 -8.01 -15.52 -34.42
C MET A 537 -6.50 -15.71 -34.46
N ASN A 538 -5.76 -14.84 -33.80
CA ASN A 538 -4.30 -14.90 -33.65
C ASN A 538 -3.87 -15.15 -32.19
N GLY A 539 -4.81 -15.50 -31.33
CA GLY A 539 -4.66 -15.73 -29.90
C GLY A 539 -6.01 -16.07 -29.27
N ASN A 540 -6.02 -16.57 -28.04
CA ASN A 540 -7.27 -16.68 -27.27
C ASN A 540 -7.87 -15.29 -27.09
N ARG A 541 -9.17 -15.14 -27.40
CA ARG A 541 -9.84 -13.82 -27.43
C ARG A 541 -11.12 -13.85 -26.62
N SER A 542 -11.37 -12.75 -25.91
CA SER A 542 -12.65 -12.48 -25.23
C SER A 542 -13.29 -11.25 -25.87
N LEU A 543 -14.51 -11.39 -26.35
CA LEU A 543 -15.25 -10.33 -27.04
C LEU A 543 -16.62 -10.14 -26.37
N SER A 544 -16.94 -8.88 -26.02
CA SER A 544 -18.24 -8.51 -25.44
C SER A 544 -19.00 -7.53 -26.32
N ALA A 545 -20.32 -7.70 -26.43
CA ALA A 545 -21.22 -6.73 -27.04
C ALA A 545 -22.06 -6.02 -25.97
N THR A 546 -22.10 -4.69 -26.00
CA THR A 546 -22.92 -3.87 -25.11
C THR A 546 -24.18 -3.38 -25.84
N PHE A 547 -25.34 -3.61 -25.23
CA PHE A 547 -26.64 -3.15 -25.69
C PHE A 547 -27.26 -2.21 -24.65
N GLU A 548 -28.05 -1.24 -25.09
CA GLU A 548 -28.72 -0.26 -24.23
C GLU A 548 -30.21 -0.17 -24.56
N LYS A 549 -31.06 0.12 -23.56
CA LYS A 549 -32.52 0.23 -23.78
C LYS A 549 -32.82 1.44 -24.67
N LYS A 550 -33.66 1.26 -25.69
CA LYS A 550 -34.14 2.35 -26.54
C LYS A 550 -34.93 3.34 -25.65
N PRO A 551 -34.66 4.65 -25.74
CA PRO A 551 -35.46 5.64 -25.02
C PRO A 551 -36.92 5.56 -25.46
N GLU A 552 -37.85 5.56 -24.49
CA GLU A 552 -39.29 5.59 -24.76
C GLU A 552 -39.66 6.96 -25.38
N PRO A 553 -40.51 7.01 -26.41
CA PRO A 553 -40.97 8.27 -26.97
C PRO A 553 -41.78 9.02 -25.90
N GLU A 554 -41.46 10.29 -25.70
CA GLU A 554 -42.23 11.17 -24.81
C GLU A 554 -43.69 11.23 -25.26
N PRO A 555 -44.67 11.16 -24.34
CA PRO A 555 -46.08 11.25 -24.69
C PRO A 555 -46.41 12.63 -25.28
N GLU A 556 -47.24 12.64 -26.34
CA GLU A 556 -47.77 13.90 -26.90
C GLU A 556 -48.56 14.69 -25.83
N PRO A 557 -48.42 16.02 -25.77
CA PRO A 557 -49.06 16.83 -24.75
C PRO A 557 -50.58 16.92 -24.95
N GLU A 558 -51.36 16.69 -23.89
CA GLU A 558 -52.79 16.99 -23.81
C GLU A 558 -53.06 18.51 -23.83
N PRO A 559 -54.23 18.97 -24.31
CA PRO A 559 -54.54 20.39 -24.44
C PRO A 559 -54.86 21.08 -23.09
N GLU A 560 -54.33 22.29 -22.91
CA GLU A 560 -54.43 23.11 -21.68
C GLU A 560 -55.87 23.57 -21.33
N PRO A 561 -56.24 23.61 -20.03
CA PRO A 561 -57.36 24.39 -19.53
C PRO A 561 -56.95 25.83 -19.12
N GLU A 562 -57.88 26.77 -19.31
CA GLU A 562 -57.78 28.23 -19.12
C GLU A 562 -57.31 28.74 -17.71
N PRO A 563 -56.77 29.98 -17.62
CA PRO A 563 -55.89 30.40 -16.54
C PRO A 563 -56.62 30.90 -15.28
N LYS A 564 -56.05 30.59 -14.10
CA LYS A 564 -56.36 31.23 -12.81
C LYS A 564 -55.27 32.22 -12.39
N PRO A 565 -55.59 33.26 -11.60
CA PRO A 565 -54.75 34.44 -11.41
C PRO A 565 -53.50 34.19 -10.55
N GLU A 566 -52.43 34.90 -10.90
CA GLU A 566 -51.07 34.83 -10.38
C GLU A 566 -50.93 34.96 -8.86
N PRO A 567 -50.20 34.03 -8.19
CA PRO A 567 -49.49 34.31 -6.96
C PRO A 567 -48.10 34.89 -7.24
N LYS A 568 -47.67 35.76 -6.33
CA LYS A 568 -46.43 36.56 -6.27
C LYS A 568 -45.14 35.84 -6.74
N PRO A 569 -44.13 36.59 -7.23
CA PRO A 569 -42.93 36.04 -7.83
C PRO A 569 -42.14 35.17 -6.85
N GLU A 570 -41.98 33.90 -7.21
CA GLU A 570 -40.97 33.01 -6.65
C GLU A 570 -39.59 33.35 -7.24
N PRO A 571 -38.50 33.15 -6.49
CA PRO A 571 -37.15 33.45 -6.92
C PRO A 571 -36.77 32.61 -8.16
N LYS A 572 -35.98 33.21 -9.07
CA LYS A 572 -35.45 32.55 -10.28
C LYS A 572 -34.87 31.16 -9.93
N PRO A 573 -35.17 30.11 -10.72
CA PRO A 573 -34.39 28.88 -10.68
C PRO A 573 -32.94 29.22 -11.02
N GLU A 574 -32.02 28.73 -10.19
CA GLU A 574 -30.59 28.80 -10.46
C GLU A 574 -30.29 28.14 -11.81
N PRO A 575 -29.37 28.71 -12.62
CA PRO A 575 -28.94 28.08 -13.86
C PRO A 575 -28.40 26.67 -13.56
N LYS A 576 -28.81 25.69 -14.36
CA LYS A 576 -28.18 24.35 -14.37
C LYS A 576 -26.66 24.51 -14.43
N PRO A 577 -25.89 23.79 -13.62
CA PRO A 577 -24.43 23.86 -13.66
C PRO A 577 -23.96 23.47 -15.05
N GLU A 578 -23.23 24.38 -15.69
CA GLU A 578 -22.39 24.07 -16.84
C GLU A 578 -21.43 22.93 -16.46
N PRO A 579 -21.03 22.08 -17.43
CA PRO A 579 -20.00 21.07 -17.16
C PRO A 579 -18.81 21.74 -16.48
N LYS A 580 -18.44 21.22 -15.30
CA LYS A 580 -17.32 21.70 -14.50
C LYS A 580 -16.11 21.88 -15.42
N PRO A 581 -15.50 23.07 -15.50
CA PRO A 581 -14.23 23.21 -16.18
C PRO A 581 -13.26 22.19 -15.60
N GLU A 582 -12.48 21.52 -16.44
CA GLU A 582 -11.31 20.76 -15.97
C GLU A 582 -10.56 21.63 -14.95
N PRO A 583 -10.12 21.07 -13.81
CA PRO A 583 -9.44 21.86 -12.79
C PRO A 583 -8.34 22.64 -13.47
N ASN A 584 -8.43 23.98 -13.38
CA ASN A 584 -7.40 24.85 -13.94
C ASN A 584 -6.04 24.32 -13.45
N PRO A 585 -5.06 24.17 -14.36
CA PRO A 585 -3.75 23.67 -13.94
C PRO A 585 -3.27 24.54 -12.78
N VAL A 586 -2.92 23.90 -11.66
CA VAL A 586 -2.45 24.63 -10.47
C VAL A 586 -1.16 25.35 -10.87
N THR A 587 -1.21 26.66 -10.99
CA THR A 587 -0.06 27.51 -11.28
C THR A 587 0.42 28.18 -10.01
N TYR A 588 1.73 28.14 -9.77
CA TYR A 588 2.37 28.79 -8.63
C TYR A 588 3.16 30.01 -9.08
N SER A 589 3.20 31.05 -8.22
CA SER A 589 3.93 32.29 -8.48
C SER A 589 5.36 32.24 -7.93
N LEU A 590 6.31 32.83 -8.66
CA LEU A 590 7.68 33.06 -8.22
C LEU A 590 7.90 34.56 -7.95
N SER A 591 8.26 34.90 -6.72
CA SER A 591 8.62 36.26 -6.32
C SER A 591 10.13 36.42 -6.22
N THR A 592 10.67 37.52 -6.74
CA THR A 592 12.11 37.79 -6.73
C THR A 592 12.45 39.07 -5.98
N SER A 593 13.52 39.04 -5.19
CA SER A 593 14.10 40.21 -4.51
C SER A 593 15.62 40.23 -4.69
N VAL A 594 16.24 41.36 -4.35
CA VAL A 594 17.69 41.56 -4.47
C VAL A 594 18.24 42.18 -3.18
N VAL A 595 19.37 41.67 -2.71
CA VAL A 595 20.21 42.29 -1.68
C VAL A 595 21.51 42.73 -2.33
N GLY A 596 21.89 43.99 -2.18
CA GLY A 596 23.00 44.62 -2.93
C GLY A 596 22.53 45.27 -4.24
N LYS A 597 23.44 45.44 -5.21
CA LYS A 597 23.12 46.03 -6.53
C LYS A 597 23.20 45.02 -7.68
N GLY A 598 22.05 44.70 -8.25
CA GLY A 598 21.90 43.81 -9.40
C GLY A 598 20.43 43.64 -9.76
N SER A 599 20.12 42.67 -10.60
CA SER A 599 18.75 42.31 -10.96
C SER A 599 18.58 40.81 -11.09
N VAL A 600 17.34 40.34 -10.99
CA VAL A 600 16.95 38.95 -11.27
C VAL A 600 16.10 38.95 -12.53
N GLN A 601 16.53 38.20 -13.54
CA GLN A 601 15.74 37.90 -14.73
C GLN A 601 15.13 36.52 -14.56
N VAL A 602 13.85 36.38 -14.90
CA VAL A 602 13.12 35.10 -14.85
C VAL A 602 12.46 34.84 -16.20
N SER A 603 12.37 33.58 -16.60
CA SER A 603 11.68 33.19 -17.84
C SER A 603 10.16 33.39 -17.77
N SER A 604 9.59 33.30 -16.57
CA SER A 604 8.18 33.56 -16.25
C SER A 604 8.02 33.94 -14.78
N SER A 605 6.96 34.68 -14.43
CA SER A 605 6.59 34.99 -13.03
C SER A 605 5.72 33.91 -12.37
N SER A 606 5.26 32.91 -13.14
CA SER A 606 4.50 31.77 -12.66
C SER A 606 4.65 30.56 -13.60
N ALA A 607 4.46 29.34 -13.07
CA ALA A 607 4.45 28.11 -13.86
C ALA A 607 3.53 27.06 -13.23
N LYS A 608 3.17 26.01 -13.98
CA LYS A 608 2.33 24.92 -13.46
C LYS A 608 3.11 24.08 -12.45
N SER A 609 2.40 23.35 -11.59
CA SER A 609 3.02 22.39 -10.68
C SER A 609 3.93 21.42 -11.44
N GLY A 610 5.21 21.34 -11.06
CA GLY A 610 6.25 20.52 -11.69
C GLY A 610 7.04 21.20 -12.81
N ASP A 611 6.56 22.33 -13.36
CA ASP A 611 7.30 23.09 -14.37
C ASP A 611 8.47 23.87 -13.74
N SER A 612 9.53 24.11 -14.51
CA SER A 612 10.68 24.89 -14.07
C SER A 612 10.70 26.32 -14.62
N ILE A 613 11.01 27.30 -13.77
CA ILE A 613 11.29 28.69 -14.17
C ILE A 613 12.81 28.92 -14.16
N SER A 614 13.38 29.31 -15.30
CA SER A 614 14.79 29.68 -15.38
C SER A 614 15.00 31.07 -14.78
N VAL A 615 16.06 31.22 -13.99
CA VAL A 615 16.40 32.47 -13.32
C VAL A 615 17.87 32.82 -13.51
N GLN A 616 18.14 34.11 -13.66
CA GLN A 616 19.48 34.65 -13.87
C GLN A 616 19.71 35.88 -13.01
N ALA A 617 20.72 35.83 -12.16
CA ALA A 617 21.24 36.98 -11.43
C ALA A 617 22.19 37.77 -12.33
N VAL A 618 21.90 39.06 -12.51
CA VAL A 618 22.70 39.99 -13.31
C VAL A 618 23.27 41.06 -12.38
N PRO A 619 24.57 40.98 -12.00
CA PRO A 619 25.21 41.99 -11.16
C PRO A 619 25.27 43.37 -11.84
N SER A 620 25.15 44.44 -11.06
CA SER A 620 25.45 45.80 -11.54
C SER A 620 26.97 46.01 -11.65
N GLN A 621 27.40 47.04 -12.38
CA GLN A 621 28.82 47.39 -12.48
C GLN A 621 29.47 47.58 -11.10
N GLY A 622 30.59 46.91 -10.85
CA GLY A 622 31.30 46.92 -9.57
C GLY A 622 30.76 45.94 -8.51
N TRP A 623 29.80 45.09 -8.86
CA TRP A 623 29.21 44.09 -7.94
C TRP A 623 29.37 42.68 -8.51
N LYS A 624 29.51 41.68 -7.64
CA LYS A 624 29.54 40.25 -7.99
C LYS A 624 28.35 39.53 -7.35
N PHE A 625 27.78 38.57 -8.07
CA PHE A 625 26.79 37.66 -7.50
C PHE A 625 27.49 36.71 -6.52
N THR A 626 26.95 36.56 -5.32
CA THR A 626 27.54 35.71 -4.27
C THR A 626 26.68 34.50 -3.92
N GLY A 627 25.38 34.56 -4.17
CA GLY A 627 24.51 33.41 -3.98
C GLY A 627 23.02 33.74 -4.05
N TRP A 628 22.23 32.68 -4.11
CA TRP A 628 20.78 32.76 -3.95
C TRP A 628 20.41 32.48 -2.49
N HIS A 629 19.33 33.10 -2.03
CA HIS A 629 18.66 32.75 -0.80
C HIS A 629 17.18 32.45 -1.09
N GLY A 630 16.58 31.54 -0.32
CA GLY A 630 15.20 31.09 -0.52
C GLY A 630 15.10 29.79 -1.31
N ALA A 631 14.17 29.71 -2.25
CA ALA A 631 13.74 28.43 -2.83
C ALA A 631 14.68 27.81 -3.90
N ILE A 632 15.89 28.34 -4.07
CA ILE A 632 16.92 27.81 -4.97
C ILE A 632 18.32 27.98 -4.41
N ASN A 633 19.20 27.07 -4.82
CA ASN A 633 20.64 27.16 -4.67
C ASN A 633 21.30 27.01 -6.06
N GLY A 634 22.57 27.40 -6.19
CA GLY A 634 23.35 27.22 -7.42
C GLY A 634 23.99 28.50 -7.93
N GLY A 635 24.48 28.45 -9.18
CA GLY A 635 25.20 29.54 -9.83
C GLY A 635 24.29 30.72 -10.23
N ALA A 636 24.92 31.76 -10.81
CA ALA A 636 24.22 32.96 -11.26
C ALA A 636 23.11 32.68 -12.30
N SER A 637 23.12 31.53 -12.97
CA SER A 637 21.99 31.02 -13.76
C SER A 637 21.54 29.68 -13.17
N SER A 638 20.24 29.57 -12.86
CA SER A 638 19.64 28.38 -12.24
C SER A 638 18.19 28.19 -12.68
N SER A 639 17.50 27.17 -12.15
CA SER A 639 16.09 26.90 -12.42
C SER A 639 15.33 26.55 -11.13
N VAL A 640 14.11 27.08 -11.00
CA VAL A 640 13.20 26.80 -9.88
C VAL A 640 12.09 25.87 -10.35
N VAL A 641 12.00 24.64 -9.81
CA VAL A 641 10.83 23.78 -10.01
C VAL A 641 9.68 24.29 -9.15
N MET A 642 8.51 24.52 -9.75
CA MET A 642 7.35 25.11 -9.07
C MET A 642 6.44 24.01 -8.51
N ASP A 643 6.41 23.83 -7.19
CA ASP A 643 5.52 22.91 -6.46
C ASP A 643 4.60 23.64 -5.45
N ARG A 644 4.89 24.93 -5.22
CA ARG A 644 4.14 25.90 -4.41
C ARG A 644 4.60 27.30 -4.78
N ASN A 645 3.97 28.33 -4.23
CA ASN A 645 4.46 29.71 -4.37
C ASN A 645 5.85 29.82 -3.73
N LYS A 646 6.83 30.30 -4.49
CA LYS A 646 8.24 30.36 -4.07
C LYS A 646 8.76 31.79 -4.11
N SER A 647 9.69 32.10 -3.23
CA SER A 647 10.43 33.36 -3.24
C SER A 647 11.93 33.09 -3.30
N ILE A 648 12.63 33.91 -4.09
CA ILE A 648 14.09 33.85 -4.24
C ILE A 648 14.68 35.24 -4.09
N THR A 649 15.85 35.32 -3.47
CA THR A 649 16.61 36.56 -3.31
C THR A 649 17.99 36.38 -3.93
N ALA A 650 18.37 37.23 -4.88
CA ALA A 650 19.76 37.28 -5.35
C ALA A 650 20.58 38.18 -4.42
N VAL A 651 21.72 37.67 -3.94
CA VAL A 651 22.66 38.44 -3.12
C VAL A 651 23.85 38.84 -3.99
N PHE A 652 24.17 40.13 -3.96
CA PHE A 652 25.33 40.71 -4.63
C PHE A 652 26.20 41.43 -3.60
N GLU A 653 27.51 41.36 -3.78
CA GLU A 653 28.49 42.09 -2.98
C GLU A 653 29.34 43.01 -3.86
N GLU A 654 29.76 44.14 -3.31
CA GLU A 654 30.64 45.09 -3.98
C GLU A 654 32.05 44.47 -4.15
N ILE A 655 32.63 44.65 -5.34
CA ILE A 655 34.00 44.21 -5.63
C ILE A 655 34.92 45.31 -5.08
N ASN A 656 35.50 45.08 -3.91
CA ASN A 656 36.56 45.94 -3.38
C ASN A 656 37.84 45.68 -4.19
N GLU A 657 38.33 46.70 -4.90
CA GLU A 657 39.66 46.70 -5.55
C GLU A 657 40.81 46.71 -4.54
#